data_AF-F2T6X3-F1
#
_entry.id   AF-F2T6X3-F1
#
_cell.length_a   1.000
_cell.length_b   1.000
_cell.length_c   1.000
_cell.angle_alpha   90.00
_cell.angle_beta   90.00
_cell.angle_gamma   90.00
#
_symmetry.space_group_name_H-M   'P 1'
#
loop_
_entity.id
_entity.type
_entity.pdbx_description
1 polymer ?
#
loop_
_entity_poly.entity_id
_entity_poly.type
_entity_poly.pdbx_seq_one_letter_code
_entity_poly.pdbx_strand_id
1 'polypeptide(L)'
;MSSLSFDPVVRQRDNGWQLSYQLPHRVYDTKTYPIQSSNGSTIIIYGHDLGIRILWRGGRAFKSQQPQAEEQKQPKPNGMSNEDVIMIIDSDEETPAPEAKKYNTQSVEFEAEEDEIDPSRPFHDILRHIDIQLGGKVLGLAVPTFSSEQLRSTLESYPQIFSNVAVFAAACADCSIRLLTIPLTPPSNPEDSSTWGLQTVTLSAGSIQAIPVGVAITVTARKPGNTGNRYRPQSRTHGTKDFPDSGSDNAWDILVAINSAEGSGTLSIHRVPITYQPDQPKDSLILPPEPALPIQHLLLPFPAKSISFNPSQYPSDCHSHLLVSFSSGSVKIYSCLASPSRKTPPDRRGLSSDTDPKEADGAWLITLSPEFCQNSIGIPRRKPVVDAAWVLGGKAVMVLLSDGSWGIWDPEGAGPGSKNYTSTSHDQNTSFTRGGSVTSFAVSGFISGPVPTSKPPISGAVTDTRSSFAPMTPSTRRLREDTLFKGSPTNTTSASSTRGGISVTMTNISKDGLPDESILIWHGGQNIRIPSLLSLWRNSAKPTGPFNPSSRCRPIPIDNLNLLGETQNGITQLVNISSSADKGGNKPLIPDVLITAEHQLIILTPKPSAPGPAESESAFQKVLNDSVEGDQFMLRKGELDLEGMDRVLSGMAGTRRPIDAFRSPQKKGIFS
;
A
#
# COMPACT_ATOMS: atom_id res chain seq x y z
N MET A 1 -32.33 9.74 14.63
CA MET A 1 -30.96 10.27 14.70
C MET A 1 -30.61 10.71 13.29
N SER A 2 -30.39 12.00 13.07
CA SER A 2 -30.15 12.59 11.76
C SER A 2 -28.92 11.97 11.11
N SER A 3 -29.04 11.49 9.87
CA SER A 3 -27.94 11.08 9.01
C SER A 3 -26.90 12.20 8.97
N LEU A 4 -25.81 12.05 9.72
CA LEU A 4 -24.69 12.97 9.64
C LEU A 4 -24.15 12.88 8.21
N SER A 5 -24.34 13.94 7.42
CA SER A 5 -23.62 14.12 6.17
C SER A 5 -22.14 14.00 6.50
N PHE A 6 -21.44 13.04 5.89
CA PHE A 6 -20.02 12.79 6.11
C PHE A 6 -19.17 13.80 5.33
N ASP A 7 -19.51 15.08 5.42
CA ASP A 7 -18.85 16.15 4.69
C ASP A 7 -17.55 16.58 5.41
N PRO A 8 -16.41 16.68 4.70
CA PRO A 8 -15.15 17.07 5.31
C PRO A 8 -15.07 18.59 5.53
N VAL A 9 -14.32 18.99 6.56
CA VAL A 9 -13.79 20.36 6.65
C VAL A 9 -12.64 20.51 5.66
N VAL A 10 -12.85 21.34 4.64
CA VAL A 10 -11.88 21.55 3.56
C VAL A 10 -10.95 22.72 3.87
N ARG A 11 -9.64 22.47 3.82
CA ARG A 11 -8.61 23.51 3.96
C ARG A 11 -7.67 23.48 2.76
N GLN A 12 -7.47 24.63 2.12
CA GLN A 12 -6.49 24.77 1.05
C GLN A 12 -5.05 24.72 1.57
N ARG A 13 -4.15 24.12 0.80
CA ARG A 13 -2.71 24.03 1.03
C ARG A 13 -1.97 24.38 -0.27
N ASP A 14 -0.68 24.70 -0.16
CA ASP A 14 0.15 25.03 -1.33
C ASP A 14 0.19 23.88 -2.36
N ASN A 15 0.20 22.65 -1.85
CA ASN A 15 0.31 21.43 -2.65
C ASN A 15 -1.03 20.70 -2.86
N GLY A 16 -2.18 21.32 -2.56
CA GLY A 16 -3.50 20.69 -2.71
C GLY A 16 -4.49 21.06 -1.61
N TRP A 17 -5.28 20.09 -1.16
CA TRP A 17 -6.35 20.23 -0.19
C TRP A 17 -6.13 19.30 1.01
N GLN A 18 -6.58 19.73 2.17
CA GLN A 18 -6.73 18.91 3.38
C GLN A 18 -8.22 18.75 3.67
N LEU A 19 -8.72 17.53 3.56
CA LEU A 19 -10.10 17.15 3.87
C LEU A 19 -10.10 16.52 5.24
N SER A 20 -10.74 17.15 6.23
CA SER A 20 -10.72 16.68 7.62
C SER A 20 -12.12 16.21 8.01
N TYR A 21 -12.28 14.89 8.14
CA TYR A 21 -13.52 14.25 8.56
C TYR A 21 -13.52 14.09 10.08
N GLN A 22 -14.38 14.84 10.76
CA GLN A 22 -14.53 14.76 12.21
C GLN A 22 -15.33 13.52 12.59
N LEU A 23 -14.82 12.75 13.55
CA LEU A 23 -15.40 11.49 13.98
C LEU A 23 -15.92 11.60 15.42
N PRO A 24 -17.05 10.95 15.75
CA PRO A 24 -17.63 11.01 17.09
C PRO A 24 -16.89 10.16 18.12
N HIS A 25 -15.95 9.32 17.69
CA HIS A 25 -15.24 8.34 18.51
C HIS A 25 -13.75 8.35 18.21
N ARG A 26 -12.95 7.89 19.18
CA ARG A 26 -11.51 7.84 19.04
C ARG A 26 -11.11 6.73 18.06
N VAL A 27 -10.19 7.04 17.16
CA VAL A 27 -9.61 6.09 16.19
C VAL A 27 -8.24 5.65 16.65
N TYR A 28 -8.02 4.33 16.64
CA TYR A 28 -6.75 3.72 17.07
C TYR A 28 -5.87 3.29 15.89
N ASP A 29 -6.46 2.69 14.87
CA ASP A 29 -5.76 2.24 13.66
C ASP A 29 -6.67 2.35 12.45
N THR A 30 -6.07 2.56 11.27
CA THR A 30 -6.75 2.68 9.98
C THR A 30 -5.97 1.93 8.91
N LYS A 31 -6.67 1.19 8.07
CA LYS A 31 -6.12 0.47 6.92
C LYS A 31 -6.93 0.77 5.66
N THR A 32 -6.22 0.88 4.54
CA THR A 32 -6.84 0.89 3.21
C THR A 32 -6.86 -0.55 2.72
N TYR A 33 -8.02 -1.04 2.29
CA TYR A 33 -8.08 -2.37 1.68
C TYR A 33 -7.34 -2.35 0.33
N PRO A 34 -6.48 -3.33 0.04
CA PRO A 34 -5.64 -3.36 -1.17
C PRO A 34 -6.40 -3.46 -2.51
N ILE A 35 -7.61 -4.03 -2.52
CA ILE A 35 -8.48 -4.11 -3.70
C ILE A 35 -9.60 -3.06 -3.61
N GLN A 36 -9.96 -2.46 -4.75
CA GLN A 36 -11.15 -1.62 -4.87
C GLN A 36 -12.43 -2.45 -4.86
N SER A 37 -13.51 -1.85 -4.36
CA SER A 37 -14.86 -2.40 -4.46
C SER A 37 -15.29 -2.66 -5.91
N SER A 38 -16.35 -3.46 -6.10
CA SER A 38 -16.99 -3.73 -7.40
C SER A 38 -17.47 -2.47 -8.14
N ASN A 39 -17.79 -1.41 -7.40
CA ASN A 39 -18.12 -0.10 -7.98
C ASN A 39 -16.90 0.82 -8.20
N GLY A 40 -15.68 0.39 -7.88
CA GLY A 40 -14.46 1.18 -7.99
C GLY A 40 -14.06 1.95 -6.72
N SER A 41 -14.88 1.94 -5.66
CA SER A 41 -14.55 2.65 -4.41
C SER A 41 -13.28 2.12 -3.75
N THR A 42 -12.49 3.04 -3.20
CA THR A 42 -11.45 2.71 -2.23
C THR A 42 -12.11 2.39 -0.88
N ILE A 43 -11.78 1.24 -0.30
CA ILE A 43 -12.32 0.81 1.00
C ILE A 43 -11.35 1.22 2.10
N ILE A 44 -11.84 2.01 3.06
CA ILE A 44 -11.09 2.46 4.24
C ILE A 44 -11.72 1.82 5.47
N ILE A 45 -10.91 1.14 6.28
CA ILE A 45 -11.34 0.44 7.49
C ILE A 45 -10.64 1.09 8.68
N TYR A 46 -11.38 1.53 9.69
CA TYR A 46 -10.78 2.07 10.90
C TYR A 46 -11.39 1.46 12.18
N GLY A 47 -10.52 1.22 13.16
CA GLY A 47 -10.89 0.70 14.47
C GLY A 47 -11.12 1.86 15.45
N HIS A 48 -12.22 1.79 16.20
CA HIS A 48 -12.61 2.81 17.17
C HIS A 48 -13.04 2.19 18.51
N ASP A 49 -13.54 3.02 19.43
CA ASP A 49 -13.86 2.64 20.80
C ASP A 49 -14.92 1.53 20.96
N LEU A 50 -15.80 1.37 19.97
CA LEU A 50 -16.94 0.44 20.03
C LEU A 50 -16.86 -0.71 19.03
N GLY A 51 -15.93 -0.62 18.06
CA GLY A 51 -15.83 -1.58 16.98
C GLY A 51 -15.05 -1.06 15.78
N ILE A 52 -15.58 -1.30 14.59
CA ILE A 52 -14.94 -1.01 13.31
C ILE A 52 -15.92 -0.25 12.43
N ARG A 53 -15.45 0.79 11.75
CA ARG A 53 -16.20 1.42 10.67
C ARG A 53 -15.51 1.20 9.32
N ILE A 54 -16.31 0.90 8.31
CA ILE A 54 -15.87 0.71 6.92
C ILE A 54 -16.47 1.82 6.08
N LEU A 55 -15.64 2.46 5.25
CA LEU A 55 -16.00 3.56 4.35
C LEU A 55 -15.69 3.16 2.91
N TRP A 56 -16.62 3.42 2.00
CA TRP A 56 -16.43 3.31 0.56
C TRP A 56 -16.32 4.72 -0.04
N ARG A 57 -15.12 5.11 -0.45
CA ARG A 57 -14.82 6.44 -1.00
C ARG A 57 -14.60 6.39 -2.50
N GLY A 58 -15.21 7.33 -3.23
CA GLY A 58 -15.13 7.42 -4.70
C GLY A 58 -15.78 6.23 -5.41
N GLY A 59 -15.53 6.07 -6.71
CA GLY A 59 -16.15 5.03 -7.53
C GLY A 59 -17.54 5.44 -8.06
N ARG A 60 -18.20 4.50 -8.74
CA ARG A 60 -19.50 4.68 -9.38
C ARG A 60 -20.62 4.80 -8.35
N ALA A 61 -21.49 5.78 -8.54
CA ALA A 61 -22.66 6.01 -7.70
C ALA A 61 -23.68 4.86 -7.81
N PHE A 62 -24.58 4.79 -6.83
CA PHE A 62 -25.69 3.84 -6.83
C PHE A 62 -26.76 4.35 -7.79
N LYS A 63 -27.28 3.47 -8.66
CA LYS A 63 -28.45 3.87 -9.45
C LYS A 63 -29.61 4.17 -8.51
N SER A 64 -30.18 5.37 -8.66
CA SER A 64 -31.44 5.69 -8.00
C SER A 64 -32.49 4.68 -8.44
N GLN A 65 -33.09 3.95 -7.49
CA GLN A 65 -34.34 3.25 -7.78
C GLN A 65 -35.36 4.33 -8.11
N GLN A 66 -35.58 4.60 -9.39
CA GLN A 66 -36.75 5.36 -9.80
C GLN A 66 -37.95 4.63 -9.20
N PRO A 67 -38.85 5.31 -8.47
CA PRO A 67 -40.13 4.72 -8.15
C PRO A 67 -40.69 4.24 -9.49
N GLN A 68 -40.95 2.94 -9.61
CA GLN A 68 -41.64 2.39 -10.77
C GLN A 68 -42.81 3.33 -11.03
N ALA A 69 -42.79 4.01 -12.18
CA ALA A 69 -43.94 4.76 -12.63
C ALA A 69 -45.12 3.79 -12.51
N GLU A 70 -46.09 4.16 -11.68
CA GLU A 70 -47.31 3.39 -11.47
C GLU A 70 -47.74 2.84 -12.82
N GLU A 71 -47.95 1.54 -12.88
CA GLU A 71 -48.53 0.85 -14.03
C GLU A 71 -49.60 1.76 -14.62
N GLN A 72 -49.31 2.32 -15.79
CA GLN A 72 -50.34 2.94 -16.60
C GLN A 72 -51.33 1.82 -16.92
N LYS A 73 -52.37 1.72 -16.08
CA LYS A 73 -53.55 0.90 -16.33
C LYS A 73 -54.00 1.22 -17.74
N GLN A 74 -53.74 0.30 -18.66
CA GLN A 74 -54.30 0.37 -20.00
C GLN A 74 -55.83 0.49 -19.85
N PRO A 75 -56.48 1.47 -20.49
CA PRO A 75 -57.92 1.56 -20.45
C PRO A 75 -58.51 0.37 -21.21
N LYS A 76 -59.34 -0.43 -20.52
CA LYS A 76 -60.12 -1.52 -21.11
C LYS A 76 -61.02 -0.95 -22.23
N PRO A 77 -60.94 -1.42 -23.48
CA PRO A 77 -61.99 -1.18 -24.45
C PRO A 77 -63.16 -2.14 -24.20
N ASN A 78 -64.35 -1.56 -24.02
CA ASN A 78 -65.61 -2.29 -23.94
C ASN A 78 -66.04 -2.79 -25.34
N GLY A 79 -66.29 -4.10 -25.44
CA GLY A 79 -67.23 -4.68 -26.40
C GLY A 79 -66.62 -5.37 -27.61
N MET A 80 -66.75 -6.70 -27.68
CA MET A 80 -67.68 -7.35 -28.61
C MET A 80 -67.71 -8.87 -28.37
N SER A 81 -68.92 -9.38 -28.29
CA SER A 81 -69.25 -10.79 -28.09
C SER A 81 -69.30 -11.56 -29.42
N ASN A 82 -68.82 -12.80 -29.33
CA ASN A 82 -69.17 -14.01 -30.10
C ASN A 82 -68.22 -14.52 -31.19
N GLU A 83 -67.76 -15.75 -30.92
CA GLU A 83 -67.73 -16.95 -31.76
C GLU A 83 -67.00 -16.90 -33.11
N ASP A 84 -65.86 -17.59 -33.21
CA ASP A 84 -65.81 -18.93 -33.85
C ASP A 84 -64.39 -19.53 -33.80
N VAL A 85 -64.33 -20.82 -33.44
CA VAL A 85 -63.54 -21.95 -34.00
C VAL A 85 -62.11 -21.64 -34.47
N ILE A 86 -61.05 -22.29 -33.96
CA ILE A 86 -60.57 -23.61 -34.38
C ILE A 86 -59.84 -24.30 -33.22
N MET A 87 -60.28 -25.53 -32.90
CA MET A 87 -59.56 -26.48 -32.05
C MET A 87 -58.42 -27.14 -32.82
N ILE A 88 -57.22 -27.14 -32.26
CA ILE A 88 -56.27 -28.26 -32.41
C ILE A 88 -55.71 -28.55 -31.02
N ILE A 89 -56.13 -29.70 -30.50
CA ILE A 89 -55.61 -30.36 -29.31
C ILE A 89 -54.64 -31.42 -29.83
N ASP A 90 -53.37 -31.33 -29.42
CA ASP A 90 -52.45 -32.47 -29.24
C ASP A 90 -51.63 -32.10 -28.00
N SER A 91 -51.90 -32.72 -26.84
CA SER A 91 -51.33 -33.99 -26.38
C SER A 91 -49.83 -33.90 -26.07
N ASP A 92 -49.48 -33.48 -24.85
CA ASP A 92 -48.72 -34.27 -23.86
C ASP A 92 -48.65 -33.48 -22.54
N GLU A 93 -48.89 -34.18 -21.45
CA GLU A 93 -48.97 -33.74 -20.07
C GLU A 93 -47.69 -34.15 -19.34
N GLU A 94 -46.78 -33.20 -19.13
CA GLU A 94 -45.76 -33.30 -18.09
C GLU A 94 -45.84 -32.03 -17.25
N THR A 95 -46.47 -32.13 -16.08
CA THR A 95 -46.55 -31.03 -15.11
C THR A 95 -45.16 -30.70 -14.55
N PRO A 96 -44.60 -29.49 -14.77
CA PRO A 96 -43.52 -29.03 -13.92
C PRO A 96 -44.11 -28.56 -12.59
N ALA A 97 -43.52 -29.05 -11.49
CA ALA A 97 -43.79 -28.59 -10.13
C ALA A 97 -43.69 -27.05 -10.05
N PRO A 98 -44.48 -26.38 -9.18
CA PRO A 98 -44.42 -24.93 -9.04
C PRO A 98 -42.99 -24.51 -8.66
N GLU A 99 -42.36 -23.70 -9.53
CA GLU A 99 -41.05 -23.14 -9.29
C GLU A 99 -41.01 -22.50 -7.89
N ALA A 100 -40.05 -22.95 -7.09
CA ALA A 100 -39.73 -22.34 -5.82
C ALA A 100 -39.48 -20.84 -6.05
N LYS A 101 -40.17 -20.01 -5.26
CA LYS A 101 -39.99 -18.56 -5.21
C LYS A 101 -38.47 -18.26 -5.18
N LYS A 102 -37.94 -17.77 -6.30
CA LYS A 102 -36.60 -17.19 -6.35
C LYS A 102 -36.57 -16.07 -5.33
N TYR A 103 -35.83 -16.27 -4.23
CA TYR A 103 -35.43 -15.18 -3.35
C TYR A 103 -34.65 -14.20 -4.22
N ASN A 104 -35.31 -13.10 -4.55
CA ASN A 104 -34.77 -12.04 -5.38
C ASN A 104 -33.65 -11.36 -4.58
N THR A 105 -32.42 -11.81 -4.77
CA THR A 105 -31.24 -11.09 -4.29
C THR A 105 -31.21 -9.82 -5.15
N GLN A 106 -31.72 -8.71 -4.63
CA GLN A 106 -31.67 -7.43 -5.31
C GLN A 106 -30.20 -7.12 -5.62
N SER A 107 -29.77 -7.35 -6.84
CA SER A 107 -28.43 -7.01 -7.30
C SER A 107 -28.29 -5.50 -7.23
N VAL A 108 -27.34 -5.00 -6.43
CA VAL A 108 -27.01 -3.58 -6.37
C VAL A 108 -26.52 -3.15 -7.75
N GLU A 109 -27.24 -2.21 -8.37
CA GLU A 109 -26.84 -1.64 -9.65
C GLU A 109 -26.12 -0.31 -9.45
N PHE A 110 -25.02 -0.14 -10.18
CA PHE A 110 -24.22 1.07 -10.20
C PHE A 110 -24.37 1.79 -11.53
N GLU A 111 -24.13 3.10 -11.52
CA GLU A 111 -24.11 3.89 -12.74
C GLU A 111 -23.03 3.40 -13.72
N ALA A 112 -23.17 3.75 -14.99
CA ALA A 112 -22.26 3.25 -16.03
C ALA A 112 -20.86 3.88 -15.92
N GLU A 113 -20.82 5.17 -15.59
CA GLU A 113 -19.61 5.99 -15.48
C GLU A 113 -19.46 6.50 -14.03
N GLU A 114 -18.24 6.87 -13.66
CA GLU A 114 -17.99 7.55 -12.38
C GLU A 114 -18.38 9.02 -12.51
N ASP A 115 -18.95 9.60 -11.43
CA ASP A 115 -19.29 11.01 -11.42
C ASP A 115 -18.06 11.88 -11.67
N GLU A 116 -18.18 12.82 -12.60
CA GLU A 116 -17.15 13.83 -12.81
C GLU A 116 -16.94 14.64 -11.53
N ILE A 117 -15.69 14.84 -11.14
CA ILE A 117 -15.35 15.59 -9.93
C ILE A 117 -15.76 17.05 -10.13
N ASP A 118 -16.72 17.53 -9.33
CA ASP A 118 -17.16 18.92 -9.34
C ASP A 118 -15.97 19.86 -9.04
N PRO A 119 -15.66 20.84 -9.92
CA PRO A 119 -14.62 21.84 -9.66
C PRO A 119 -14.80 22.60 -8.34
N SER A 120 -16.03 22.72 -7.83
CA SER A 120 -16.35 23.33 -6.54
C SER A 120 -16.01 22.43 -5.34
N ARG A 121 -16.03 21.11 -5.55
CA ARG A 121 -15.65 20.06 -4.59
C ARG A 121 -14.62 19.13 -5.25
N PRO A 122 -13.33 19.54 -5.35
CA PRO A 122 -12.30 18.82 -6.10
C PRO A 122 -11.77 17.59 -5.34
N PHE A 123 -12.66 16.73 -4.85
CA PHE A 123 -12.37 15.54 -4.07
C PHE A 123 -13.51 14.51 -4.18
N HIS A 124 -13.17 13.23 -3.98
CA HIS A 124 -14.17 12.16 -3.95
C HIS A 124 -14.93 12.11 -2.62
N ASP A 125 -16.25 11.92 -2.72
CA ASP A 125 -17.16 11.71 -1.60
C ASP A 125 -17.09 10.28 -1.03
N ILE A 126 -17.59 10.12 0.20
CA ILE A 126 -17.82 8.81 0.81
C ILE A 126 -19.23 8.36 0.44
N LEU A 127 -19.33 7.39 -0.48
CA LEU A 127 -20.61 6.91 -1.03
C LEU A 127 -21.43 6.12 0.00
N ARG A 128 -20.74 5.32 0.83
CA ARG A 128 -21.35 4.50 1.88
C ARG A 128 -20.41 4.35 3.06
N HIS A 129 -21.01 4.10 4.22
CA HIS A 129 -20.30 3.63 5.39
C HIS A 129 -21.18 2.67 6.19
N ILE A 130 -20.56 1.75 6.92
CA ILE A 130 -21.22 0.92 7.93
C ILE A 130 -20.38 0.88 9.20
N ASP A 131 -21.05 0.75 10.34
CA ASP A 131 -20.43 0.72 11.66
C ASP A 131 -20.72 -0.63 12.36
N ILE A 132 -19.70 -1.46 12.46
CA ILE A 132 -19.74 -2.81 13.00
C ILE A 132 -19.41 -2.74 14.50
N GLN A 133 -20.43 -2.92 15.34
CA GLN A 133 -20.28 -2.95 16.79
C GLN A 133 -19.67 -4.29 17.23
N LEU A 134 -18.45 -4.25 17.77
CA LEU A 134 -17.77 -5.43 18.31
C LEU A 134 -17.88 -5.54 19.84
N GLY A 135 -18.41 -4.50 20.50
CA GLY A 135 -18.58 -4.46 21.95
C GLY A 135 -17.31 -4.12 22.72
N GLY A 136 -16.26 -3.68 22.01
CA GLY A 136 -14.98 -3.30 22.61
C GLY A 136 -14.11 -2.50 21.65
N LYS A 137 -13.06 -1.89 22.19
CA LYS A 137 -12.12 -1.05 21.43
C LYS A 137 -11.31 -1.91 20.47
N VAL A 138 -11.21 -1.48 19.22
CA VAL A 138 -10.32 -2.11 18.23
C VAL A 138 -9.02 -1.32 18.17
N LEU A 139 -7.95 -1.90 18.68
CA LEU A 139 -6.65 -1.25 18.88
C LEU A 139 -5.70 -1.42 17.68
N GLY A 140 -5.91 -2.46 16.88
CA GLY A 140 -5.09 -2.75 15.70
C GLY A 140 -5.88 -3.47 14.63
N LEU A 141 -5.55 -3.19 13.37
CA LEU A 141 -6.17 -3.79 12.19
C LEU A 141 -5.10 -4.42 11.30
N ALA A 142 -5.47 -5.48 10.60
CA ALA A 142 -4.65 -6.05 9.54
C ALA A 142 -5.49 -6.39 8.32
N VAL A 143 -4.96 -6.06 7.15
CA VAL A 143 -5.44 -6.48 5.84
C VAL A 143 -4.33 -7.30 5.18
N PRO A 144 -4.65 -8.29 4.32
CA PRO A 144 -3.62 -9.01 3.60
C PRO A 144 -2.91 -8.10 2.59
N THR A 145 -1.71 -8.48 2.18
CA THR A 145 -0.89 -7.71 1.23
C THR A 145 -0.93 -8.34 -0.17
N PHE A 146 -1.57 -7.68 -1.14
CA PHE A 146 -1.59 -8.10 -2.54
C PHE A 146 -1.86 -6.90 -3.47
N SER A 147 -1.46 -6.99 -4.75
CA SER A 147 -1.79 -5.99 -5.77
C SER A 147 -2.89 -6.46 -6.71
N SER A 148 -3.72 -5.53 -7.19
CA SER A 148 -4.83 -5.82 -8.12
C SER A 148 -4.37 -6.45 -9.44
N GLU A 149 -3.17 -6.12 -9.93
CA GLU A 149 -2.58 -6.73 -11.12
C GLU A 149 -2.23 -8.20 -10.89
N GLN A 150 -1.78 -8.55 -9.68
CA GLN A 150 -1.40 -9.91 -9.31
C GLN A 150 -2.61 -10.84 -9.16
N LEU A 151 -3.77 -10.33 -8.70
CA LEU A 151 -5.03 -11.10 -8.70
C LEU A 151 -5.52 -11.43 -10.11
N ARG A 152 -5.22 -10.56 -11.08
CA ARG A 152 -5.64 -10.77 -12.48
C ARG A 152 -4.71 -11.70 -13.26
N SER A 153 -3.47 -11.90 -12.79
CA SER A 153 -2.41 -12.51 -13.60
C SER A 153 -2.22 -14.02 -13.42
N THR A 154 -2.87 -14.71 -12.48
CA THR A 154 -2.69 -16.17 -12.36
C THR A 154 -3.96 -16.94 -11.98
N LEU A 155 -4.20 -18.05 -12.68
CA LEU A 155 -5.30 -19.00 -12.41
C LEU A 155 -5.09 -19.85 -11.14
N GLU A 156 -3.93 -19.77 -10.47
CA GLU A 156 -3.56 -20.73 -9.39
C GLU A 156 -2.87 -20.13 -8.15
N SER A 157 -2.46 -18.86 -8.13
CA SER A 157 -1.63 -18.33 -7.03
C SER A 157 -2.41 -17.60 -5.92
N TYR A 158 -3.73 -17.53 -6.02
CA TYR A 158 -4.56 -16.82 -5.04
C TYR A 158 -5.96 -17.42 -4.88
N PRO A 159 -6.57 -17.41 -3.67
CA PRO A 159 -7.93 -17.91 -3.51
C PRO A 159 -8.94 -16.94 -4.11
N GLN A 160 -9.90 -17.48 -4.88
CA GLN A 160 -10.90 -16.71 -5.62
C GLN A 160 -11.78 -15.84 -4.72
N ILE A 161 -11.95 -16.19 -3.44
CA ILE A 161 -12.75 -15.44 -2.46
C ILE A 161 -12.46 -13.94 -2.46
N PHE A 162 -11.18 -13.56 -2.56
CA PHE A 162 -10.75 -12.18 -2.45
C PHE A 162 -11.16 -11.31 -3.66
N SER A 163 -11.69 -11.93 -4.73
CA SER A 163 -12.27 -11.19 -5.85
C SER A 163 -13.59 -10.51 -5.48
N ASN A 164 -14.32 -11.06 -4.51
CA ASN A 164 -15.67 -10.62 -4.15
C ASN A 164 -15.81 -10.27 -2.66
N VAL A 165 -14.89 -10.73 -1.81
CA VAL A 165 -14.96 -10.58 -0.35
C VAL A 165 -13.68 -9.94 0.19
N ALA A 166 -13.86 -8.92 1.03
CA ALA A 166 -12.82 -8.35 1.87
C ALA A 166 -12.62 -9.21 3.13
N VAL A 167 -11.37 -9.51 3.46
CA VAL A 167 -10.99 -10.22 4.69
C VAL A 167 -10.01 -9.38 5.48
N PHE A 168 -10.26 -9.19 6.78
CA PHE A 168 -9.39 -8.41 7.65
C PHE A 168 -9.50 -8.91 9.09
N ALA A 169 -8.48 -8.62 9.92
CA ALA A 169 -8.46 -9.00 11.32
C ALA A 169 -8.43 -7.75 12.21
N ALA A 170 -9.07 -7.87 13.36
CA ALA A 170 -9.20 -6.83 14.35
C ALA A 170 -8.67 -7.34 15.70
N ALA A 171 -7.70 -6.61 16.24
CA ALA A 171 -7.18 -6.79 17.57
C ALA A 171 -7.98 -5.97 18.57
N CYS A 172 -8.72 -6.64 19.46
CA CYS A 172 -9.68 -6.01 20.36
C CYS A 172 -9.11 -5.91 21.78
N ALA A 173 -9.57 -4.91 22.54
CA ALA A 173 -9.14 -4.67 23.92
C ALA A 173 -9.67 -5.72 24.93
N ASP A 174 -10.60 -6.58 24.52
CA ASP A 174 -11.11 -7.74 25.27
C ASP A 174 -10.21 -8.98 25.14
N CYS A 175 -8.94 -8.78 24.73
CA CYS A 175 -7.96 -9.83 24.44
C CYS A 175 -8.36 -10.77 23.29
N SER A 176 -9.42 -10.47 22.53
CA SER A 176 -9.83 -11.26 21.38
C SER A 176 -9.22 -10.75 20.08
N ILE A 177 -8.95 -11.68 19.16
CA ILE A 177 -8.69 -11.38 17.75
C ILE A 177 -9.85 -11.89 16.94
N ARG A 178 -10.45 -11.01 16.16
CA ARG A 178 -11.61 -11.34 15.32
C ARG A 178 -11.19 -11.22 13.86
N LEU A 179 -11.37 -12.31 13.11
CA LEU A 179 -11.21 -12.35 11.67
C LEU A 179 -12.59 -12.09 11.06
N LEU A 180 -12.72 -11.04 10.27
CA LEU A 180 -13.98 -10.61 9.67
C LEU A 180 -13.92 -10.74 8.16
N THR A 181 -15.07 -11.10 7.57
CA THR A 181 -15.27 -11.05 6.13
C THR A 181 -16.50 -10.26 5.76
N ILE A 182 -16.40 -9.48 4.70
CA ILE A 182 -17.50 -8.66 4.18
C ILE A 182 -17.44 -8.63 2.65
N PRO A 183 -18.58 -8.62 1.93
CA PRO A 183 -18.58 -8.38 0.49
C PRO A 183 -17.84 -7.08 0.13
N LEU A 184 -17.06 -7.11 -0.95
CA LEU A 184 -16.40 -5.92 -1.48
C LEU A 184 -17.43 -4.90 -2.00
N THR A 185 -18.54 -5.40 -2.54
CA THR A 185 -19.68 -4.59 -2.97
C THR A 185 -20.30 -3.89 -1.77
N PRO A 186 -20.39 -2.55 -1.77
CA PRO A 186 -21.00 -1.82 -0.67
C PRO A 186 -22.48 -2.21 -0.50
N PRO A 187 -22.98 -2.26 0.75
CA PRO A 187 -24.33 -2.73 1.04
C PRO A 187 -25.39 -1.79 0.46
N SER A 188 -26.50 -2.38 -0.02
CA SER A 188 -27.65 -1.63 -0.54
C SER A 188 -28.26 -0.73 0.53
N ASN A 189 -28.43 -1.28 1.74
CA ASN A 189 -28.97 -0.58 2.89
C ASN A 189 -27.95 -0.58 4.04
N PRO A 190 -27.23 0.54 4.28
CA PRO A 190 -26.23 0.61 5.35
C PRO A 190 -26.84 0.52 6.75
N GLU A 191 -28.13 0.81 6.94
CA GLU A 191 -28.80 0.77 8.25
C GLU A 191 -29.20 -0.65 8.69
N ASP A 192 -29.34 -1.59 7.73
CA ASP A 192 -29.77 -2.95 8.01
C ASP A 192 -28.58 -3.90 8.03
N SER A 193 -28.15 -4.27 9.24
CA SER A 193 -27.02 -5.17 9.47
C SER A 193 -27.16 -6.55 8.84
N SER A 194 -28.40 -7.00 8.57
CA SER A 194 -28.63 -8.30 7.93
C SER A 194 -28.17 -8.32 6.47
N THR A 195 -28.11 -7.15 5.83
CA THR A 195 -27.71 -6.99 4.42
C THR A 195 -26.20 -6.88 4.22
N TRP A 196 -25.43 -6.71 5.30
CA TRP A 196 -23.99 -6.47 5.20
C TRP A 196 -23.20 -7.73 4.79
N GLY A 197 -23.78 -8.92 4.93
CA GLY A 197 -23.08 -10.18 4.64
C GLY A 197 -21.85 -10.41 5.53
N LEU A 198 -21.84 -9.82 6.74
CA LEU A 198 -20.72 -9.89 7.68
C LEU A 198 -20.60 -11.29 8.28
N GLN A 199 -19.40 -11.86 8.23
CA GLN A 199 -19.05 -13.03 9.04
C GLN A 199 -17.90 -12.70 9.97
N THR A 200 -17.85 -13.35 11.12
CA THR A 200 -16.82 -13.11 12.13
C THR A 200 -16.42 -14.41 12.81
N VAL A 201 -15.12 -14.66 12.91
CA VAL A 201 -14.56 -15.77 13.68
C VAL A 201 -13.54 -15.25 14.68
N THR A 202 -13.65 -15.75 15.91
CA THR A 202 -12.76 -15.36 17.00
C THR A 202 -11.62 -16.37 17.10
N LEU A 203 -10.37 -15.94 16.91
CA LEU A 203 -9.20 -16.84 16.83
C LEU A 203 -8.63 -17.23 18.20
N SER A 204 -8.98 -16.55 19.27
CA SER A 204 -8.43 -16.86 20.58
C SER A 204 -9.42 -16.47 21.67
N ALA A 205 -10.49 -17.24 21.79
CA ALA A 205 -11.39 -17.13 22.94
C ALA A 205 -10.70 -17.76 24.16
N GLY A 206 -9.77 -17.03 24.80
CA GLY A 206 -9.22 -17.37 26.11
C GLY A 206 -7.77 -17.88 26.18
N SER A 207 -7.01 -17.93 25.08
CA SER A 207 -5.57 -18.28 25.15
C SER A 207 -4.62 -17.08 25.24
N ILE A 208 -5.08 -15.89 24.81
CA ILE A 208 -4.35 -14.63 24.97
C ILE A 208 -4.74 -14.01 26.33
N GLN A 209 -3.81 -13.98 27.28
CA GLN A 209 -4.07 -13.43 28.63
C GLN A 209 -3.79 -11.93 28.74
N ALA A 210 -3.20 -11.31 27.70
CA ALA A 210 -2.93 -9.88 27.66
C ALA A 210 -3.28 -9.23 26.32
N ILE A 211 -3.65 -7.96 26.37
CA ILE A 211 -4.12 -7.18 25.22
C ILE A 211 -3.15 -7.31 24.03
N PRO A 212 -3.63 -7.78 22.85
CA PRO A 212 -2.80 -7.89 21.67
C PRO A 212 -2.30 -6.50 21.23
N VAL A 213 -1.01 -6.43 20.92
CA VAL A 213 -0.33 -5.19 20.51
C VAL A 213 -0.33 -5.04 18.99
N GLY A 214 -0.32 -6.14 18.26
CA GLY A 214 -0.32 -6.13 16.80
C GLY A 214 -0.85 -7.41 16.19
N VAL A 215 -1.28 -7.29 14.94
CA VAL A 215 -1.84 -8.38 14.12
C VAL A 215 -1.36 -8.21 12.69
N ALA A 216 -1.10 -9.32 11.99
CA ALA A 216 -0.77 -9.35 10.57
C ALA A 216 -1.44 -10.57 9.90
N ILE A 217 -1.76 -10.46 8.60
CA ILE A 217 -2.45 -11.50 7.83
C ILE A 217 -1.74 -11.76 6.50
N THR A 218 -1.66 -13.03 6.11
CA THR A 218 -1.28 -13.46 4.77
C THR A 218 -2.04 -14.73 4.39
N VAL A 219 -1.85 -15.24 3.17
CA VAL A 219 -2.58 -16.38 2.61
C VAL A 219 -1.60 -17.43 2.10
N THR A 220 -1.92 -18.70 2.28
CA THR A 220 -1.08 -19.82 1.86
C THR A 220 -1.93 -20.99 1.34
N ALA A 221 -1.41 -21.79 0.42
CA ALA A 221 -2.08 -23.02 -0.03
C ALA A 221 -1.55 -24.26 0.70
N ARG A 222 -2.42 -25.25 0.90
CA ARG A 222 -2.05 -26.57 1.41
C ARG A 222 -1.36 -27.36 0.30
N LYS A 223 -0.07 -27.64 0.46
CA LYS A 223 0.65 -28.57 -0.43
C LYS A 223 0.03 -29.98 -0.32
N PRO A 224 -0.33 -30.65 -1.43
CA PRO A 224 -0.82 -32.03 -1.40
C PRO A 224 0.26 -32.93 -0.78
N GLY A 225 -0.08 -33.63 0.31
CA GLY A 225 0.84 -34.43 1.12
C GLY A 225 1.10 -33.90 2.54
N ASN A 226 0.67 -32.66 2.87
CA ASN A 226 0.75 -32.13 4.25
C ASN A 226 -0.50 -32.43 5.10
N THR A 227 -1.30 -33.45 4.72
CA THR A 227 -2.40 -33.99 5.53
C THR A 227 -1.86 -34.85 6.66
N GLY A 228 -0.98 -34.28 7.49
CA GLY A 228 -0.64 -34.80 8.79
C GLY A 228 -1.83 -34.59 9.75
N ASN A 229 -2.90 -35.38 9.57
CA ASN A 229 -3.79 -35.88 10.61
C ASN A 229 -3.99 -35.00 11.88
N ARG A 230 -4.42 -33.73 11.74
CA ARG A 230 -4.63 -32.82 12.90
C ARG A 230 -6.08 -32.44 13.21
N TYR A 231 -7.04 -32.88 12.41
CA TYR A 231 -8.46 -32.79 12.77
C TYR A 231 -9.18 -34.08 12.35
N ARG A 232 -9.04 -35.15 13.15
CA ARG A 232 -10.01 -36.24 13.16
C ARG A 232 -10.63 -36.29 14.55
N PRO A 233 -11.90 -35.91 14.71
CA PRO A 233 -12.64 -36.22 15.93
C PRO A 233 -12.59 -37.73 16.10
N GLN A 234 -12.11 -38.20 17.25
CA GLN A 234 -12.10 -39.62 17.58
C GLN A 234 -13.54 -40.11 17.75
N SER A 235 -14.17 -40.57 16.67
CA SER A 235 -15.28 -41.50 16.74
C SER A 235 -14.82 -42.83 16.13
N ARG A 236 -14.59 -43.80 17.01
CA ARG A 236 -14.35 -45.20 16.63
C ARG A 236 -15.65 -45.79 16.08
N THR A 237 -15.71 -46.01 14.78
CA THR A 237 -16.58 -47.03 14.19
C THR A 237 -16.04 -47.47 12.84
N HIS A 238 -16.09 -48.79 12.64
CA HIS A 238 -15.55 -49.54 11.52
C HIS A 238 -16.21 -49.20 10.17
N GLY A 239 -15.37 -49.14 9.13
CA GLY A 239 -15.64 -49.73 7.82
C GLY A 239 -16.48 -48.94 6.82
N THR A 240 -15.80 -48.32 5.85
CA THR A 240 -16.09 -48.42 4.41
C THR A 240 -14.88 -47.88 3.63
N LYS A 241 -14.58 -48.49 2.48
CA LYS A 241 -13.49 -48.07 1.58
C LYS A 241 -13.83 -46.68 1.03
N ASP A 242 -13.04 -45.68 1.37
CA ASP A 242 -13.14 -44.36 0.76
C ASP A 242 -12.64 -44.42 -0.68
N PHE A 243 -13.53 -44.06 -1.60
CA PHE A 243 -13.20 -43.69 -2.97
C PHE A 243 -12.30 -42.45 -2.95
N PRO A 244 -11.30 -42.33 -3.84
CA PRO A 244 -10.52 -41.11 -3.94
C PRO A 244 -11.43 -40.00 -4.46
N ASP A 245 -11.76 -39.05 -3.60
CA ASP A 245 -12.54 -37.88 -3.95
C ASP A 245 -11.73 -37.02 -4.93
N SER A 246 -12.03 -37.17 -6.22
CA SER A 246 -11.51 -36.34 -7.29
C SER A 246 -12.21 -34.98 -7.23
N GLY A 247 -11.63 -33.96 -6.59
CA GLY A 247 -12.25 -32.63 -6.66
C GLY A 247 -11.82 -31.47 -5.74
N SER A 248 -10.70 -31.46 -5.02
CA SER A 248 -10.27 -30.20 -4.35
C SER A 248 -8.77 -29.93 -4.50
N ASP A 249 -8.39 -29.55 -5.71
CA ASP A 249 -6.99 -29.38 -6.11
C ASP A 249 -6.31 -28.09 -5.59
N ASN A 250 -6.95 -27.29 -4.73
CA ASN A 250 -6.32 -26.11 -4.10
C ASN A 250 -7.01 -25.69 -2.78
N ALA A 251 -6.64 -26.34 -1.68
CA ALA A 251 -7.17 -26.00 -0.37
C ALA A 251 -6.36 -24.84 0.26
N TRP A 252 -6.98 -23.68 0.46
CA TRP A 252 -6.32 -22.46 0.94
C TRP A 252 -6.50 -22.24 2.43
N ASP A 253 -5.53 -21.58 3.07
CA ASP A 253 -5.61 -21.17 4.47
C ASP A 253 -5.12 -19.72 4.64
N ILE A 254 -5.72 -19.02 5.61
CA ILE A 254 -5.30 -17.69 6.07
C ILE A 254 -4.35 -17.88 7.25
N LEU A 255 -3.17 -17.27 7.16
CA LEU A 255 -2.23 -17.18 8.27
C LEU A 255 -2.44 -15.86 9.00
N VAL A 256 -2.61 -15.93 10.32
CA VAL A 256 -2.77 -14.76 11.18
C VAL A 256 -1.68 -14.79 12.25
N ALA A 257 -0.81 -13.79 12.24
CA ALA A 257 0.21 -13.60 13.26
C ALA A 257 -0.27 -12.55 14.27
N ILE A 258 -0.11 -12.84 15.56
CA ILE A 258 -0.56 -11.98 16.65
C ILE A 258 0.57 -11.87 17.68
N ASN A 259 0.91 -10.64 18.06
CA ASN A 259 1.84 -10.38 19.17
C ASN A 259 1.14 -9.72 20.35
N SER A 260 1.52 -10.13 21.56
CA SER A 260 1.07 -9.52 22.81
C SER A 260 2.28 -9.09 23.66
N ALA A 261 2.08 -8.10 24.53
CA ALA A 261 3.09 -7.60 25.46
C ALA A 261 3.14 -8.38 26.80
N GLU A 262 2.52 -9.55 26.87
CA GLU A 262 2.55 -10.39 28.07
C GLU A 262 3.98 -10.83 28.42
N GLY A 263 4.44 -10.55 29.65
CA GLY A 263 5.78 -10.91 30.11
C GLY A 263 6.89 -10.32 29.23
N SER A 264 7.72 -11.17 28.62
CA SER A 264 8.75 -10.75 27.65
C SER A 264 8.21 -10.55 26.22
N GLY A 265 6.90 -10.68 26.03
CA GLY A 265 6.21 -10.67 24.76
C GLY A 265 5.95 -12.08 24.24
N THR A 266 4.81 -12.27 23.57
CA THR A 266 4.44 -13.53 22.92
C THR A 266 4.12 -13.31 21.45
N LEU A 267 4.40 -14.32 20.62
CA LEU A 267 4.02 -14.37 19.21
C LEU A 267 3.27 -15.67 18.98
N SER A 268 2.05 -15.56 18.44
CA SER A 268 1.22 -16.71 18.09
C SER A 268 0.86 -16.67 16.61
N ILE A 269 0.93 -17.83 15.96
CA ILE A 269 0.57 -17.99 14.55
C ILE A 269 -0.66 -18.89 14.49
N HIS A 270 -1.71 -18.41 13.84
CA HIS A 270 -2.96 -19.13 13.61
C HIS A 270 -3.09 -19.44 12.13
N ARG A 271 -3.72 -20.57 11.82
CA ARG A 271 -3.97 -21.02 10.46
C ARG A 271 -5.44 -21.36 10.33
N VAL A 272 -6.16 -20.57 9.55
CA VAL A 272 -7.61 -20.65 9.41
C VAL A 272 -7.93 -21.16 7.99
N PRO A 273 -8.53 -22.34 7.84
CA PRO A 273 -8.86 -22.85 6.52
C PRO A 273 -9.93 -22.01 5.83
N ILE A 274 -9.77 -21.82 4.52
CA ILE A 274 -10.79 -21.27 3.62
C ILE A 274 -11.62 -22.44 3.12
N THR A 275 -12.88 -22.51 3.56
CA THR A 275 -13.85 -23.54 3.16
C THR A 275 -14.95 -22.93 2.28
N TYR A 276 -15.28 -23.63 1.19
CA TYR A 276 -16.35 -23.29 0.26
C TYR A 276 -17.50 -24.29 0.41
N GLN A 277 -18.75 -23.83 0.39
CA GLN A 277 -19.89 -24.75 0.33
C GLN A 277 -20.05 -25.32 -1.09
N PRO A 278 -20.32 -26.64 -1.25
CA PRO A 278 -20.50 -27.26 -2.56
C PRO A 278 -21.79 -26.83 -3.29
N ASP A 279 -22.83 -26.37 -2.57
CA ASP A 279 -24.17 -26.06 -3.11
C ASP A 279 -24.50 -24.55 -3.17
N GLN A 280 -23.56 -23.67 -2.82
CA GLN A 280 -23.73 -22.21 -2.89
C GLN A 280 -22.71 -21.59 -3.85
N PRO A 281 -22.97 -20.39 -4.42
CA PRO A 281 -21.97 -19.69 -5.23
C PRO A 281 -20.64 -19.61 -4.46
N LYS A 282 -19.52 -19.74 -5.18
CA LYS A 282 -18.13 -19.77 -4.67
C LYS A 282 -17.71 -18.56 -3.80
N ASP A 283 -18.64 -17.64 -3.58
CA ASP A 283 -18.51 -16.40 -2.80
C ASP A 283 -18.98 -16.55 -1.34
N SER A 284 -19.63 -17.66 -1.01
CA SER A 284 -20.08 -17.97 0.36
C SER A 284 -18.95 -18.67 1.15
N LEU A 285 -17.99 -17.88 1.60
CA LEU A 285 -17.03 -18.36 2.58
C LEU A 285 -17.79 -18.83 3.82
N ILE A 286 -17.34 -19.91 4.43
CA ILE A 286 -17.63 -20.17 5.83
C ILE A 286 -16.29 -20.19 6.54
N LEU A 287 -15.99 -19.14 7.29
CA LEU A 287 -14.94 -19.23 8.30
C LEU A 287 -15.39 -20.27 9.35
N PRO A 288 -14.48 -21.11 9.86
CA PRO A 288 -14.84 -22.16 10.80
C PRO A 288 -15.56 -21.58 12.04
N PRO A 289 -16.70 -22.14 12.46
CA PRO A 289 -17.51 -21.57 13.55
C PRO A 289 -16.82 -21.66 14.91
N GLU A 290 -15.87 -22.60 15.06
CA GLU A 290 -15.10 -22.78 16.28
C GLU A 290 -13.85 -21.89 16.32
N PRO A 291 -13.44 -21.44 17.52
CA PRO A 291 -12.20 -20.69 17.69
C PRO A 291 -10.99 -21.49 17.18
N ALA A 292 -10.28 -20.94 16.20
CA ALA A 292 -9.10 -21.59 15.64
C ALA A 292 -7.94 -21.54 16.64
N LEU A 293 -7.39 -22.66 17.10
CA LEU A 293 -6.23 -22.66 18.00
C LEU A 293 -4.92 -22.27 17.27
N PRO A 294 -3.93 -21.66 17.97
CA PRO A 294 -2.65 -21.35 17.37
C PRO A 294 -1.89 -22.61 16.97
N ILE A 295 -1.28 -22.59 15.78
CA ILE A 295 -0.37 -23.66 15.33
C ILE A 295 1.03 -23.50 15.91
N GLN A 296 1.41 -22.28 16.29
CA GLN A 296 2.69 -21.94 16.93
C GLN A 296 2.46 -20.90 18.01
N HIS A 297 3.21 -21.04 19.10
CA HIS A 297 3.24 -20.07 20.18
C HIS A 297 4.68 -19.93 20.68
N LEU A 298 5.22 -18.72 20.65
CA LEU A 298 6.63 -18.42 20.91
C LEU A 298 6.75 -17.30 21.93
N LEU A 299 7.69 -17.45 22.86
CA LEU A 299 8.12 -16.34 23.71
C LEU A 299 9.11 -15.48 22.94
N LEU A 300 8.90 -14.17 23.00
CA LEU A 300 9.78 -13.18 22.41
C LEU A 300 10.85 -12.74 23.42
N PRO A 301 12.03 -12.30 22.96
CA PRO A 301 13.06 -11.77 23.86
C PRO A 301 12.66 -10.43 24.48
N PHE A 302 11.84 -9.66 23.77
CA PHE A 302 11.25 -8.40 24.20
C PHE A 302 9.87 -8.25 23.55
N PRO A 303 8.95 -7.47 24.14
CA PRO A 303 7.66 -7.20 23.51
C PRO A 303 7.86 -6.60 22.11
N ALA A 304 7.26 -7.24 21.11
CA ALA A 304 7.29 -6.74 19.73
C ALA A 304 6.44 -5.47 19.64
N LYS A 305 6.93 -4.50 18.86
CA LYS A 305 6.27 -3.22 18.62
C LYS A 305 5.35 -3.28 17.40
N SER A 306 5.83 -3.85 16.31
CA SER A 306 5.06 -4.10 15.09
C SER A 306 5.45 -5.44 14.49
N ILE A 307 4.49 -6.04 13.79
CA ILE A 307 4.66 -7.27 13.02
C ILE A 307 4.07 -7.09 11.62
N SER A 308 4.69 -7.69 10.60
CA SER A 308 4.18 -7.62 9.22
C SER A 308 4.68 -8.80 8.39
N PHE A 309 3.78 -9.44 7.64
CA PHE A 309 4.17 -10.47 6.68
C PHE A 309 4.87 -9.86 5.47
N ASN A 310 5.76 -10.64 4.86
CA ASN A 310 6.41 -10.27 3.62
C ASN A 310 5.34 -10.08 2.52
N PRO A 311 5.42 -9.01 1.71
CA PRO A 311 4.45 -8.75 0.65
C PRO A 311 4.56 -9.72 -0.55
N SER A 312 5.56 -10.60 -0.58
CA SER A 312 5.63 -11.71 -1.54
C SER A 312 4.39 -12.60 -1.41
N GLN A 313 3.89 -13.07 -2.55
CA GLN A 313 2.71 -13.94 -2.59
C GLN A 313 3.12 -15.41 -2.67
N TYR A 314 2.23 -16.30 -2.21
CA TYR A 314 2.31 -17.73 -2.52
C TYR A 314 2.38 -17.91 -4.06
N PRO A 315 3.21 -18.84 -4.59
CA PRO A 315 3.95 -19.90 -3.91
C PRO A 315 5.35 -19.52 -3.39
N SER A 316 5.78 -18.25 -3.44
CA SER A 316 7.09 -17.86 -2.91
C SER A 316 7.19 -18.17 -1.41
N ASP A 317 8.15 -18.97 -0.95
CA ASP A 317 8.29 -19.33 0.46
C ASP A 317 8.37 -18.09 1.39
N CYS A 318 8.86 -16.97 0.87
CA CYS A 318 8.93 -15.69 1.55
C CYS A 318 7.57 -15.14 2.02
N HIS A 319 6.45 -15.51 1.40
CA HIS A 319 5.10 -15.04 1.81
C HIS A 319 4.79 -15.30 3.29
N SER A 320 5.39 -16.36 3.85
CA SER A 320 5.23 -16.79 5.24
C SER A 320 6.28 -16.19 6.19
N HIS A 321 7.18 -15.34 5.68
CA HIS A 321 8.16 -14.64 6.49
C HIS A 321 7.50 -13.45 7.19
N LEU A 322 7.66 -13.40 8.50
CA LEU A 322 7.14 -12.36 9.38
C LEU A 322 8.30 -11.47 9.84
N LEU A 323 8.17 -10.17 9.60
CA LEU A 323 9.03 -9.15 10.19
C LEU A 323 8.52 -8.83 11.59
N VAL A 324 9.42 -8.81 12.57
CA VAL A 324 9.11 -8.51 13.97
C VAL A 324 10.04 -7.41 14.45
N SER A 325 9.49 -6.25 14.80
CA SER A 325 10.26 -5.10 15.28
C SER A 325 10.25 -5.04 16.81
N PHE A 326 11.39 -4.69 17.42
CA PHE A 326 11.53 -4.57 18.86
C PHE A 326 12.02 -3.17 19.25
N SER A 327 11.40 -2.59 20.27
CA SER A 327 11.82 -1.30 20.85
C SER A 327 13.24 -1.33 21.43
N SER A 328 13.79 -2.52 21.69
CA SER A 328 15.18 -2.74 22.11
C SER A 328 16.24 -2.32 21.08
N GLY A 329 15.83 -2.02 19.85
CA GLY A 329 16.74 -1.67 18.76
C GLY A 329 17.11 -2.87 17.90
N SER A 330 16.19 -3.81 17.69
CA SER A 330 16.39 -4.94 16.79
C SER A 330 15.15 -5.22 15.97
N VAL A 331 15.34 -5.75 14.76
CA VAL A 331 14.30 -6.22 13.87
C VAL A 331 14.67 -7.63 13.46
N LYS A 332 13.74 -8.58 13.54
CA LYS A 332 14.00 -9.99 13.22
C LYS A 332 13.04 -10.47 12.15
N ILE A 333 13.51 -11.40 11.33
CA ILE A 333 12.67 -12.11 10.35
C ILE A 333 12.46 -13.55 10.84
N TYR A 334 11.21 -13.95 10.96
CA TYR A 334 10.77 -15.28 11.36
C TYR A 334 10.06 -15.96 10.19
N SER A 335 10.49 -17.15 9.79
CA SER A 335 9.76 -17.96 8.81
C SER A 335 8.70 -18.78 9.55
N CYS A 336 7.42 -18.55 9.23
CA CYS A 336 6.31 -19.23 9.90
C CYS A 336 6.11 -20.67 9.41
N LEU A 337 6.53 -21.00 8.19
CA LEU A 337 6.30 -22.34 7.60
C LEU A 337 7.61 -23.06 7.25
N ALA A 338 8.72 -22.73 7.92
CA ALA A 338 10.00 -23.39 7.67
C ALA A 338 9.92 -24.88 8.00
N SER A 339 10.27 -25.72 7.02
CA SER A 339 10.45 -27.16 7.24
C SER A 339 11.67 -27.40 8.13
N PRO A 340 11.60 -28.28 9.14
CA PRO A 340 12.77 -28.66 9.91
C PRO A 340 13.80 -29.28 8.97
N SER A 341 14.94 -28.61 8.78
CA SER A 341 16.07 -29.21 8.08
C SER A 341 16.40 -30.52 8.79
N ARG A 342 16.34 -31.66 8.10
CA ARG A 342 16.82 -32.94 8.62
C ARG A 342 18.27 -32.77 9.06
N LYS A 343 18.48 -32.52 10.35
CA LYS A 343 19.79 -32.75 10.95
C LYS A 343 20.01 -34.25 10.84
N THR A 344 21.08 -34.66 10.18
CA THR A 344 21.62 -36.01 10.36
C THR A 344 21.79 -36.23 11.86
N PRO A 345 21.28 -37.35 12.42
CA PRO A 345 21.35 -37.58 13.85
C PRO A 345 22.83 -37.60 14.27
N PRO A 346 23.24 -36.87 15.33
CA PRO A 346 24.52 -37.11 15.95
C PRO A 346 24.52 -38.54 16.53
N ASP A 347 25.68 -39.17 16.42
CA ASP A 347 25.94 -40.56 16.74
C ASP A 347 25.25 -41.08 18.01
N ARG A 348 24.84 -42.35 17.93
CA ARG A 348 24.36 -43.15 19.06
C ARG A 348 25.34 -43.07 20.24
N ARG A 349 24.92 -42.41 21.33
CA ARG A 349 25.00 -42.90 22.73
C ARG A 349 24.54 -41.81 23.70
N GLY A 350 23.50 -42.07 24.49
CA GLY A 350 23.23 -41.32 25.73
C GLY A 350 21.75 -41.12 26.05
N LEU A 351 21.29 -41.89 27.04
CA LEU A 351 19.96 -42.07 27.63
C LEU A 351 19.19 -40.81 28.12
N SER A 352 17.88 -40.80 27.86
CA SER A 352 16.70 -40.34 28.64
C SER A 352 16.52 -38.89 29.15
N SER A 353 15.48 -38.21 28.65
CA SER A 353 14.20 -37.89 29.34
C SER A 353 13.33 -37.04 28.39
N ASP A 354 12.27 -37.60 27.81
CA ASP A 354 10.86 -37.42 28.19
C ASP A 354 10.31 -36.00 27.94
N THR A 355 9.29 -35.94 27.05
CA THR A 355 8.60 -34.75 26.50
C THR A 355 9.41 -33.76 25.63
N ASP A 356 9.81 -34.18 24.43
CA ASP A 356 10.08 -33.21 23.34
C ASP A 356 8.73 -32.63 22.85
N PRO A 357 8.46 -31.32 23.01
CA PRO A 357 7.30 -30.72 22.37
C PRO A 357 7.52 -30.82 20.87
N LYS A 358 6.60 -31.51 20.17
CA LYS A 358 6.56 -31.64 18.71
C LYS A 358 7.05 -30.35 18.07
N GLU A 359 8.25 -30.38 17.48
CA GLU A 359 8.93 -29.20 16.95
C GLU A 359 7.94 -28.42 16.07
N ALA A 360 7.57 -27.22 16.52
CA ALA A 360 6.65 -26.38 15.80
C ALA A 360 7.36 -25.90 14.53
N ASP A 361 6.73 -26.09 13.36
CA ASP A 361 7.23 -25.58 12.08
C ASP A 361 7.60 -24.09 12.24
N GLY A 362 8.78 -23.68 11.78
CA GLY A 362 9.22 -22.28 11.81
C GLY A 362 10.59 -22.01 12.41
N ALA A 363 11.21 -20.90 11.99
CA ALA A 363 12.58 -20.56 12.35
C ALA A 363 12.89 -19.06 12.25
N TRP A 364 13.67 -18.54 13.20
CA TRP A 364 14.30 -17.23 13.06
C TRP A 364 15.38 -17.28 11.97
N LEU A 365 15.26 -16.41 10.97
CA LEU A 365 16.16 -16.36 9.83
C LEU A 365 17.33 -15.40 10.08
N ILE A 366 17.03 -14.16 10.46
CA ILE A 366 18.02 -13.08 10.55
C ILE A 366 17.63 -12.03 11.60
N THR A 367 18.63 -11.39 12.21
CA THR A 367 18.47 -10.24 13.13
C THR A 367 19.16 -9.00 12.55
N LEU A 368 18.37 -8.01 12.18
CA LEU A 368 18.81 -6.70 11.71
C LEU A 368 18.87 -5.74 12.89
N SER A 369 19.92 -4.93 13.02
CA SER A 369 20.04 -4.01 14.16
C SER A 369 20.91 -2.80 13.81
N PRO A 370 20.50 -1.57 14.13
CA PRO A 370 21.28 -0.38 13.84
C PRO A 370 22.60 -0.40 14.61
N GLU A 371 23.60 0.31 14.09
CA GLU A 371 24.91 0.43 14.74
C GLU A 371 24.80 0.99 16.17
N PHE A 372 25.76 0.61 17.01
CA PHE A 372 25.85 1.13 18.37
C PHE A 372 26.16 2.63 18.33
N CYS A 373 25.40 3.39 19.11
CA CYS A 373 25.61 4.81 19.28
C CYS A 373 26.07 5.07 20.71
N GLN A 374 27.02 5.97 20.87
CA GLN A 374 27.52 6.35 22.18
C GLN A 374 26.55 7.36 22.80
N ASN A 375 25.97 7.03 23.95
CA ASN A 375 25.10 7.97 24.66
C ASN A 375 25.96 9.02 25.39
N SER A 376 25.34 10.10 25.90
CA SER A 376 26.04 11.16 26.67
C SER A 376 26.83 10.64 27.89
N ILE A 377 26.48 9.45 28.38
CA ILE A 377 27.10 8.75 29.51
C ILE A 377 28.25 7.82 29.06
N GLY A 378 28.57 7.78 27.76
CA GLY A 378 29.68 6.98 27.21
C GLY A 378 29.36 5.49 27.01
N ILE A 379 28.20 5.01 27.47
CA ILE A 379 27.75 3.62 27.30
C ILE A 379 27.22 3.41 25.87
N PRO A 380 27.78 2.47 25.09
CA PRO A 380 27.26 2.13 23.77
C PRO A 380 25.85 1.52 23.88
N ARG A 381 24.89 2.07 23.14
CA ARG A 381 23.51 1.55 23.06
C ARG A 381 23.01 1.59 21.63
N ARG A 382 22.21 0.60 21.24
CA ARG A 382 21.47 0.65 19.97
C ARG A 382 20.33 1.64 20.04
N LYS A 383 20.09 2.37 18.95
CA LYS A 383 18.95 3.27 18.83
C LYS A 383 17.64 2.46 18.86
N PRO A 384 16.64 2.86 19.67
CA PRO A 384 15.32 2.25 19.64
C PRO A 384 14.67 2.30 18.26
N VAL A 385 14.06 1.18 17.84
CA VAL A 385 13.26 1.11 16.63
C VAL A 385 11.88 1.70 16.90
N VAL A 386 11.47 2.65 16.06
CA VAL A 386 10.12 3.22 16.06
C VAL A 386 9.20 2.36 15.22
N ASP A 387 9.63 1.98 14.02
CA ASP A 387 8.87 1.10 13.15
C ASP A 387 9.80 0.46 12.10
N ALA A 388 9.35 -0.62 11.48
CA ALA A 388 10.04 -1.30 10.39
C ALA A 388 9.05 -1.88 9.39
N ALA A 389 9.36 -1.77 8.10
CA ALA A 389 8.51 -2.26 7.02
C ALA A 389 9.33 -2.96 5.93
N TRP A 390 8.72 -3.95 5.28
CA TRP A 390 9.25 -4.54 4.06
C TRP A 390 9.26 -3.53 2.92
N VAL A 391 10.33 -3.52 2.14
CA VAL A 391 10.49 -2.71 0.92
C VAL A 391 11.13 -3.53 -0.19
N LEU A 392 11.13 -3.00 -1.41
CA LEU A 392 11.48 -3.71 -2.65
C LEU A 392 10.76 -5.04 -2.80
N GLY A 393 9.44 -5.05 -2.56
CA GLY A 393 8.61 -6.25 -2.67
C GLY A 393 9.00 -7.35 -1.68
N GLY A 394 9.56 -6.97 -0.53
CA GLY A 394 9.93 -7.90 0.54
C GLY A 394 11.37 -8.42 0.49
N LYS A 395 12.22 -7.86 -0.39
CA LYS A 395 13.65 -8.21 -0.49
C LYS A 395 14.55 -7.41 0.45
N ALA A 396 14.07 -6.25 0.90
CA ALA A 396 14.77 -5.35 1.79
C ALA A 396 13.86 -4.89 2.93
N VAL A 397 14.46 -4.32 3.98
CA VAL A 397 13.75 -3.84 5.17
C VAL A 397 14.11 -2.38 5.43
N MET A 398 13.12 -1.52 5.47
CA MET A 398 13.27 -0.15 5.92
C MET A 398 12.99 -0.04 7.42
N VAL A 399 13.77 0.76 8.13
CA VAL A 399 13.63 1.02 9.57
C VAL A 399 13.58 2.52 9.85
N LEU A 400 12.76 2.89 10.84
CA LEU A 400 12.68 4.21 11.44
C LEU A 400 13.17 4.13 12.89
N LEU A 401 14.08 5.01 13.28
CA LEU A 401 14.70 5.05 14.61
C LEU A 401 14.17 6.24 15.43
N SER A 402 14.34 6.17 16.75
CA SER A 402 13.74 7.15 17.67
C SER A 402 14.22 8.59 17.48
N ASP A 403 15.40 8.80 16.94
CA ASP A 403 15.99 10.12 16.67
C ASP A 403 15.55 10.73 15.32
N GLY A 404 14.63 10.08 14.61
CA GLY A 404 14.17 10.51 13.29
C GLY A 404 15.10 10.12 12.14
N SER A 405 16.12 9.29 12.41
CA SER A 405 16.90 8.65 11.35
C SER A 405 16.15 7.45 10.77
N TRP A 406 16.31 7.24 9.47
CA TRP A 406 15.78 6.08 8.75
C TRP A 406 16.88 5.42 7.94
N GLY A 407 16.74 4.11 7.70
CA GLY A 407 17.72 3.33 6.95
C GLY A 407 17.09 2.12 6.27
N ILE A 408 17.80 1.57 5.29
CA ILE A 408 17.39 0.38 4.55
C ILE A 408 18.46 -0.70 4.73
N TRP A 409 18.06 -1.86 5.23
CA TRP A 409 18.85 -3.07 5.19
C TRP A 409 18.52 -3.87 3.95
N ASP A 410 19.56 -4.32 3.25
CA ASP A 410 19.46 -5.15 2.05
C ASP A 410 20.15 -6.49 2.31
N PRO A 411 19.52 -7.39 3.09
CA PRO A 411 20.13 -8.67 3.46
C PRO A 411 20.29 -9.61 2.25
N GLU A 412 19.50 -9.43 1.20
CA GLU A 412 19.55 -10.22 -0.04
C GLU A 412 20.48 -9.62 -1.10
N GLY A 413 20.96 -8.38 -0.90
CA GLY A 413 21.76 -7.68 -1.91
C GLY A 413 20.96 -7.39 -3.20
N ALA A 414 19.65 -7.22 -3.11
CA ALA A 414 18.75 -7.03 -4.25
C ALA A 414 18.67 -5.56 -4.73
N GLY A 415 19.22 -4.64 -3.95
CA GLY A 415 19.12 -3.20 -4.19
C GLY A 415 19.95 -2.71 -5.39
N PRO A 416 19.60 -1.54 -5.95
CA PRO A 416 20.37 -0.94 -7.03
C PRO A 416 21.82 -0.64 -6.64
N GLY A 417 22.76 -1.02 -7.50
CA GLY A 417 24.20 -0.84 -7.24
C GLY A 417 24.81 -1.89 -6.31
N SER A 418 24.02 -2.90 -5.89
CA SER A 418 24.58 -4.14 -5.35
C SER A 418 25.55 -4.74 -6.37
N LYS A 419 26.77 -5.03 -5.92
CA LYS A 419 27.78 -5.67 -6.77
C LYS A 419 27.35 -7.10 -6.98
N ASN A 420 26.58 -7.35 -8.03
CA ASN A 420 26.37 -8.69 -8.54
C ASN A 420 27.74 -9.29 -8.85
N TYR A 421 28.19 -10.25 -8.04
CA TYR A 421 29.22 -11.21 -8.41
C TYR A 421 28.62 -12.14 -9.48
N THR A 422 28.27 -11.62 -10.65
CA THR A 422 27.83 -12.44 -11.78
C THR A 422 29.05 -13.07 -12.44
N SER A 423 29.58 -14.12 -11.82
CA SER A 423 30.24 -15.25 -12.49
C SER A 423 30.75 -16.25 -11.45
N THR A 424 29.87 -17.08 -10.90
CA THR A 424 30.14 -18.52 -10.71
C THR A 424 28.82 -19.20 -10.44
N SER A 425 28.40 -19.98 -11.42
CA SER A 425 27.37 -21.00 -11.31
C SER A 425 27.81 -22.08 -10.32
N HIS A 426 27.63 -21.83 -9.01
CA HIS A 426 27.49 -22.83 -7.94
C HIS A 426 27.39 -22.09 -6.59
N ASP A 427 26.23 -21.49 -6.30
CA ASP A 427 25.70 -21.27 -4.93
C ASP A 427 24.42 -20.42 -5.03
N GLN A 428 23.39 -21.01 -5.64
CA GLN A 428 21.98 -20.54 -5.59
C GLN A 428 21.39 -20.66 -4.16
N ASN A 429 22.21 -20.56 -3.12
CA ASN A 429 21.84 -20.85 -1.75
C ASN A 429 22.50 -19.90 -0.75
N THR A 430 22.62 -18.61 -1.08
CA THR A 430 22.68 -17.56 -0.05
C THR A 430 21.29 -17.37 0.57
N SER A 431 20.72 -18.49 1.05
CA SER A 431 19.68 -18.51 2.04
C SER A 431 20.16 -17.67 3.23
N PHE A 432 19.24 -16.92 3.84
CA PHE A 432 19.45 -16.33 5.16
C PHE A 432 20.15 -17.36 6.04
N THR A 433 21.44 -17.18 6.32
CA THR A 433 22.18 -18.10 7.17
C THR A 433 21.46 -18.06 8.51
N ARG A 434 20.81 -19.16 8.88
CA ARG A 434 19.89 -19.20 10.04
C ARG A 434 20.58 -18.59 11.27
N GLY A 435 20.06 -17.46 11.73
CA GLY A 435 20.62 -16.73 12.88
C GLY A 435 21.67 -15.66 12.55
N GLY A 436 21.83 -15.27 11.28
CA GLY A 436 22.73 -14.19 10.86
C GLY A 436 22.33 -12.81 11.40
N SER A 437 23.26 -11.84 11.38
CA SER A 437 22.97 -10.45 11.77
C SER A 437 23.57 -9.44 10.80
N VAL A 438 22.81 -8.39 10.48
CA VAL A 438 23.22 -7.29 9.59
C VAL A 438 23.03 -5.97 10.35
N THR A 439 24.02 -5.09 10.21
CA THR A 439 24.03 -3.81 10.93
C THR A 439 24.15 -2.59 10.03
N SER A 440 24.82 -2.71 8.88
CA SER A 440 25.05 -1.61 7.94
C SER A 440 23.82 -1.31 7.08
N PHE A 441 23.49 -0.03 6.92
CA PHE A 441 22.47 0.43 6.00
C PHE A 441 23.01 0.56 4.57
N ALA A 442 22.24 0.10 3.58
CA ALA A 442 22.51 0.34 2.17
C ALA A 442 22.22 1.79 1.76
N VAL A 443 21.14 2.36 2.33
CA VAL A 443 20.73 3.76 2.17
C VAL A 443 20.23 4.25 3.52
N SER A 444 20.52 5.49 3.87
CA SER A 444 20.01 6.11 5.10
C SER A 444 19.78 7.61 4.93
N GLY A 445 18.99 8.17 5.84
CA GLY A 445 18.70 9.60 5.90
C GLY A 445 18.03 10.00 7.21
N PHE A 446 17.54 11.24 7.26
CA PHE A 446 16.86 11.83 8.42
C PHE A 446 15.58 12.53 7.99
N ILE A 447 14.58 12.58 8.88
CA ILE A 447 13.29 13.26 8.66
C ILE A 447 13.43 14.78 8.79
N SER A 448 14.29 15.26 9.70
CA SER A 448 14.66 16.68 9.82
C SER A 448 16.03 16.86 10.45
N GLY A 449 16.80 17.78 9.90
CA GLY A 449 18.11 18.19 10.39
C GLY A 449 19.20 18.05 9.31
N PRO A 450 20.18 18.98 9.25
CA PRO A 450 21.36 18.78 8.42
C PRO A 450 22.05 17.49 8.87
N VAL A 451 22.47 16.68 7.90
CA VAL A 451 23.36 15.53 8.13
C VAL A 451 24.45 15.98 9.11
N PRO A 452 24.57 15.41 10.32
CA PRO A 452 25.78 15.63 11.09
C PRO A 452 26.92 15.17 10.19
N THR A 453 27.79 16.08 9.80
CA THR A 453 29.03 15.79 9.06
C THR A 453 30.00 15.05 9.97
N SER A 454 29.57 13.95 10.58
CA SER A 454 30.43 12.91 11.10
C SER A 454 30.56 11.89 9.98
N LYS A 455 31.77 11.80 9.43
CA LYS A 455 32.19 10.80 8.46
C LYS A 455 31.68 9.40 8.87
N PRO A 456 31.34 8.51 7.92
CA PRO A 456 31.07 7.11 8.27
C PRO A 456 32.32 6.52 8.96
N PRO A 457 32.18 5.71 10.02
CA PRO A 457 33.32 5.05 10.64
C PRO A 457 33.76 3.92 9.70
N ILE A 458 34.70 4.23 8.82
CA ILE A 458 35.49 3.22 8.12
C ILE A 458 36.37 2.56 9.19
N SER A 459 36.14 1.27 9.44
CA SER A 459 37.08 0.44 10.17
C SER A 459 38.34 0.25 9.33
N GLY A 460 39.50 0.66 9.82
CA GLY A 460 40.80 0.28 9.25
C GLY A 460 41.89 1.33 9.40
N ALA A 461 42.84 1.02 10.27
CA ALA A 461 44.22 1.52 10.40
C ALA A 461 44.47 3.05 10.34
N VAL A 462 44.90 3.56 11.50
CA VAL A 462 45.60 4.83 11.73
C VAL A 462 46.59 5.16 10.61
N THR A 463 46.35 6.25 9.89
CA THR A 463 47.42 7.14 9.39
C THR A 463 46.88 8.57 9.29
N ASP A 464 47.65 9.50 9.86
CA ASP A 464 47.34 10.92 10.02
C ASP A 464 46.90 11.64 8.74
N THR A 465 45.77 12.34 8.76
CA THR A 465 45.41 13.31 7.72
C THR A 465 45.55 14.73 8.25
N ARG A 466 46.60 15.42 7.79
CA ARG A 466 46.80 16.88 7.94
C ARG A 466 45.56 17.65 7.47
N SER A 467 45.17 18.63 8.28
CA SER A 467 44.15 19.63 8.01
C SER A 467 44.46 20.42 6.74
N SER A 468 43.61 20.28 5.72
CA SER A 468 43.59 21.18 4.56
C SER A 468 42.98 22.52 4.98
N PHE A 469 43.83 23.45 5.40
CA PHE A 469 43.50 24.87 5.50
C PHE A 469 43.58 25.49 4.10
N ALA A 470 42.51 25.40 3.33
CA ALA A 470 42.31 26.34 2.24
C ALA A 470 41.73 27.65 2.83
N PRO A 471 42.31 28.83 2.53
CA PRO A 471 41.80 30.10 3.05
C PRO A 471 40.38 30.33 2.53
N MET A 472 39.44 30.46 3.47
CA MET A 472 38.02 30.72 3.19
C MET A 472 37.85 32.08 2.49
N THR A 473 37.07 32.10 1.41
CA THR A 473 36.70 33.33 0.71
C THR A 473 35.71 34.15 1.54
N PRO A 474 35.66 35.50 1.38
CA PRO A 474 34.89 36.39 2.24
C PRO A 474 33.40 36.05 2.40
N SER A 475 32.74 35.44 1.39
CA SER A 475 31.31 35.05 1.50
C SER A 475 31.08 33.89 2.47
N THR A 476 32.04 32.96 2.57
CA THR A 476 31.96 31.83 3.50
C THR A 476 32.28 32.24 4.94
N ARG A 477 33.04 33.33 5.14
CA ARG A 477 33.20 33.99 6.45
C ARG A 477 31.90 34.64 6.91
N ARG A 478 31.19 35.32 6.00
CA ARG A 478 29.89 35.96 6.28
C ARG A 478 28.80 34.97 6.67
N LEU A 479 28.78 33.78 6.04
CA LEU A 479 27.83 32.72 6.38
C LEU A 479 28.07 32.10 7.78
N ARG A 480 29.32 32.10 8.25
CA ARG A 480 29.69 31.60 9.59
C ARG A 480 29.51 32.64 10.70
N GLU A 481 29.69 33.93 10.43
CA GLU A 481 29.41 34.96 11.44
C GLU A 481 27.89 35.15 11.64
N ASP A 482 27.08 35.05 10.58
CA ASP A 482 25.62 35.11 10.69
C ASP A 482 25.04 33.95 11.53
N THR A 483 25.75 32.81 11.61
CA THR A 483 25.38 31.66 12.44
C THR A 483 25.94 31.71 13.86
N LEU A 484 26.89 32.61 14.16
CA LEU A 484 27.46 32.80 15.50
C LEU A 484 26.79 33.95 16.27
N PHE A 485 26.33 35.01 15.60
CA PHE A 485 25.75 36.19 16.24
C PHE A 485 24.21 36.21 16.24
N LYS A 486 23.57 35.43 15.36
CA LYS A 486 22.16 35.04 15.53
C LYS A 486 22.21 33.74 16.31
N GLY A 487 22.04 33.81 17.63
CA GLY A 487 22.08 32.64 18.50
C GLY A 487 21.42 31.46 17.81
N SER A 488 22.12 30.31 17.80
CA SER A 488 21.61 29.02 17.29
C SER A 488 20.11 28.99 17.56
N PRO A 489 19.23 28.82 16.52
CA PRO A 489 17.83 28.58 16.80
C PRO A 489 17.84 27.43 17.78
N THR A 490 17.45 27.72 19.02
CA THR A 490 17.55 26.85 20.18
C THR A 490 17.39 25.43 19.71
N ASN A 491 18.47 24.65 19.81
CA ASN A 491 18.54 23.23 19.50
C ASN A 491 17.14 22.62 19.56
N THR A 492 16.43 22.52 18.44
CA THR A 492 15.52 21.40 18.26
C THR A 492 16.47 20.23 18.05
N THR A 493 17.03 19.76 19.17
CA THR A 493 17.39 18.35 19.32
C THR A 493 16.29 17.60 18.58
N SER A 494 16.61 16.83 17.56
CA SER A 494 15.64 15.95 16.92
C SER A 494 14.95 15.21 18.06
N ALA A 495 13.72 15.65 18.37
CA ALA A 495 13.09 15.31 19.64
C ALA A 495 12.88 13.81 19.56
N SER A 496 13.61 13.05 20.37
CA SER A 496 13.54 11.59 20.28
C SER A 496 12.09 11.21 20.51
N SER A 497 11.46 10.65 19.49
CA SER A 497 10.06 10.26 19.54
C SER A 497 9.99 8.75 19.37
N THR A 498 9.17 8.12 20.21
CA THR A 498 8.79 6.72 20.07
C THR A 498 7.53 6.56 19.21
N ARG A 499 6.90 7.67 18.81
CA ARG A 499 5.72 7.69 17.93
C ARG A 499 6.14 7.96 16.49
N GLY A 500 5.65 7.12 15.60
CA GLY A 500 5.92 7.17 14.18
C GLY A 500 5.49 5.88 13.50
N GLY A 501 5.57 5.86 12.17
CA GLY A 501 5.22 4.70 11.37
C GLY A 501 5.73 4.84 9.94
N ILE A 502 5.86 3.70 9.27
CA ILE A 502 6.24 3.59 7.86
C ILE A 502 5.08 2.95 7.10
N SER A 503 4.63 3.60 6.02
CA SER A 503 3.70 3.01 5.06
C SER A 503 4.37 2.88 3.71
N VAL A 504 4.29 1.69 3.13
CA VAL A 504 4.91 1.35 1.84
C VAL A 504 3.80 1.02 0.85
N THR A 505 3.87 1.62 -0.33
CA THR A 505 2.91 1.36 -1.40
C THR A 505 3.65 1.18 -2.72
N MET A 506 3.44 0.04 -3.36
CA MET A 506 3.98 -0.23 -4.68
C MET A 506 3.32 0.69 -5.71
N THR A 507 4.14 1.32 -6.55
CA THR A 507 3.69 2.29 -7.56
C THR A 507 3.90 1.79 -8.98
N ASN A 508 4.97 1.04 -9.23
CA ASN A 508 5.29 0.50 -10.55
C ASN A 508 6.23 -0.70 -10.42
N ILE A 509 6.45 -1.45 -11.50
CA ILE A 509 7.53 -2.42 -11.66
C ILE A 509 8.52 -1.83 -12.65
N SER A 510 9.78 -1.68 -12.24
CA SER A 510 10.84 -1.21 -13.13
C SER A 510 11.16 -2.24 -14.22
N LYS A 511 11.80 -1.78 -15.31
CA LYS A 511 12.27 -2.66 -16.39
C LYS A 511 13.21 -3.78 -15.92
N ASP A 512 13.90 -3.57 -14.80
CA ASP A 512 14.80 -4.55 -14.18
C ASP A 512 14.04 -5.60 -13.34
N GLY A 513 12.71 -5.57 -13.34
CA GLY A 513 11.85 -6.49 -12.55
C GLY A 513 11.79 -6.16 -11.06
N LEU A 514 12.43 -5.07 -10.61
CA LEU A 514 12.32 -4.59 -9.23
C LEU A 514 11.09 -3.70 -9.04
N PRO A 515 10.30 -3.89 -7.98
CA PRO A 515 9.17 -3.01 -7.68
C PRO A 515 9.67 -1.62 -7.24
N ASP A 516 9.05 -0.58 -7.79
CA ASP A 516 9.24 0.80 -7.34
C ASP A 516 8.12 1.20 -6.39
N GLU A 517 8.49 1.71 -5.23
CA GLU A 517 7.60 1.94 -4.10
C GLU A 517 7.64 3.40 -3.67
N SER A 518 6.47 3.96 -3.34
CA SER A 518 6.36 5.21 -2.62
C SER A 518 6.23 4.91 -1.13
N ILE A 519 6.98 5.67 -0.33
CA ILE A 519 7.06 5.47 1.12
C ILE A 519 6.61 6.75 1.81
N LEU A 520 5.73 6.59 2.78
CA LEU A 520 5.33 7.65 3.71
C LEU A 520 5.93 7.32 5.07
N ILE A 521 6.58 8.31 5.69
CA ILE A 521 7.15 8.17 7.02
C ILE A 521 6.61 9.29 7.89
N TRP A 522 6.09 8.91 9.04
CA TRP A 522 5.71 9.83 10.09
C TRP A 522 6.58 9.58 11.32
N HIS A 523 7.05 10.65 11.96
CA HIS A 523 7.81 10.59 13.21
C HIS A 523 7.50 11.83 14.05
N GLY A 524 6.98 11.61 15.25
CA GLY A 524 6.58 12.70 16.15
C GLY A 524 5.55 13.63 15.52
N GLY A 525 5.96 14.85 15.14
CA GLY A 525 5.10 15.82 14.45
C GLY A 525 5.42 15.98 12.96
N GLN A 526 6.33 15.17 12.42
CA GLN A 526 6.91 15.37 11.09
C GLN A 526 6.51 14.25 10.14
N ASN A 527 6.21 14.61 8.90
CA ASN A 527 5.78 13.70 7.86
C ASN A 527 6.66 13.90 6.62
N ILE A 528 7.17 12.84 6.03
CA ILE A 528 7.92 12.88 4.78
C ILE A 528 7.39 11.83 3.80
N ARG A 529 7.55 12.11 2.51
CA ARG A 529 7.23 11.23 1.40
C ARG A 529 8.47 10.97 0.57
N ILE A 530 8.74 9.70 0.27
CA ILE A 530 9.69 9.27 -0.75
C ILE A 530 8.86 8.82 -1.95
N PRO A 531 8.86 9.56 -3.08
CA PRO A 531 8.01 9.22 -4.23
C PRO A 531 8.42 7.91 -4.92
N SER A 532 9.73 7.63 -5.00
CA SER A 532 10.31 6.45 -5.65
C SER A 532 11.53 6.00 -4.86
N LEU A 533 11.41 4.84 -4.21
CA LEU A 533 12.50 4.22 -3.46
C LEU A 533 13.66 3.83 -4.39
N LEU A 534 13.37 3.26 -5.55
CA LEU A 534 14.42 2.83 -6.47
C LEU A 534 15.22 4.01 -7.02
N SER A 535 14.56 5.14 -7.32
CA SER A 535 15.26 6.34 -7.78
C SER A 535 16.13 6.96 -6.69
N LEU A 536 15.63 7.02 -5.46
CA LEU A 536 16.41 7.47 -4.29
C LEU A 536 17.66 6.61 -4.10
N TRP A 537 17.51 5.28 -4.12
CA TRP A 537 18.60 4.33 -3.91
C TRP A 537 19.64 4.37 -5.04
N ARG A 538 19.21 4.41 -6.31
CA ARG A 538 20.15 4.55 -7.45
C ARG A 538 21.01 5.80 -7.32
N ASN A 539 20.41 6.91 -6.89
CA ASN A 539 21.14 8.17 -6.70
C ASN A 539 22.13 8.13 -5.54
N SER A 540 21.81 7.43 -4.45
CA SER A 540 22.77 7.24 -3.35
C SER A 540 23.93 6.32 -3.74
N ALA A 541 23.70 5.33 -4.61
CA ALA A 541 24.72 4.37 -5.04
C ALA A 541 25.72 4.95 -6.07
N LYS A 542 25.31 5.91 -6.91
CA LYS A 542 26.16 6.55 -7.95
C LYS A 542 25.99 8.08 -7.94
N PRO A 543 26.66 8.82 -7.04
CA PRO A 543 26.55 10.28 -6.96
C PRO A 543 27.26 11.03 -8.11
N THR A 544 28.08 10.36 -8.93
CA THR A 544 29.03 10.96 -9.89
C THR A 544 28.63 10.77 -11.37
N GLY A 545 27.39 11.12 -11.72
CA GLY A 545 26.98 11.29 -13.12
C GLY A 545 27.02 12.77 -13.54
N PRO A 546 27.24 13.12 -14.83
CA PRO A 546 27.24 14.50 -15.32
C PRO A 546 25.85 15.17 -15.25
N PHE A 547 24.80 14.40 -14.96
CA PHE A 547 23.46 14.91 -14.71
C PHE A 547 23.25 15.06 -13.19
N ASN A 548 23.11 16.31 -12.76
CA ASN A 548 22.73 16.67 -11.39
C ASN A 548 21.47 15.87 -11.00
N PRO A 549 21.46 15.10 -9.90
CA PRO A 549 20.29 14.32 -9.50
C PRO A 549 19.10 15.26 -9.36
N SER A 550 18.14 15.13 -10.27
CA SER A 550 16.96 15.98 -10.29
C SER A 550 16.33 16.02 -8.89
N SER A 551 15.84 17.19 -8.48
CA SER A 551 15.15 17.43 -7.20
C SER A 551 13.99 16.48 -6.90
N ARG A 552 13.58 15.65 -7.88
CA ARG A 552 12.50 14.67 -7.81
C ARG A 552 12.80 13.43 -6.96
N CYS A 553 14.06 13.16 -6.62
CA CYS A 553 14.44 11.91 -5.96
C CYS A 553 14.81 12.07 -4.47
N ARG A 554 14.47 13.22 -3.86
CA ARG A 554 14.71 13.47 -2.43
C ARG A 554 13.43 13.23 -1.63
N PRO A 555 13.56 12.86 -0.34
CA PRO A 555 12.42 12.89 0.58
C PRO A 555 11.78 14.29 0.58
N ILE A 556 10.45 14.33 0.44
CA ILE A 556 9.65 15.56 0.37
C ILE A 556 8.89 15.70 1.70
N PRO A 557 9.06 16.80 2.45
CA PRO A 557 8.29 17.01 3.67
C PRO A 557 6.82 17.29 3.36
N ILE A 558 5.93 16.80 4.22
CA ILE A 558 4.50 17.09 4.20
C ILE A 558 4.22 18.06 5.36
N ASP A 559 4.38 19.35 5.07
CA ASP A 559 4.26 20.42 6.06
C ASP A 559 2.84 21.02 6.13
N ASN A 560 2.60 21.93 7.07
CA ASN A 560 1.34 22.67 7.17
C ASN A 560 0.10 21.78 7.35
N LEU A 561 0.25 20.70 8.13
CA LEU A 561 -0.86 19.83 8.54
C LEU A 561 -1.59 20.44 9.73
N ASN A 562 -2.92 20.54 9.62
CA ASN A 562 -3.75 20.99 10.73
C ASN A 562 -4.36 19.79 11.43
N LEU A 563 -3.76 19.36 12.54
CA LEU A 563 -4.29 18.29 13.39
C LEU A 563 -5.23 18.81 14.49
N LEU A 564 -5.51 20.12 14.55
CA LEU A 564 -6.35 20.72 15.61
C LEU A 564 -5.87 20.40 17.03
N GLY A 565 -4.56 20.18 17.21
CA GLY A 565 -3.96 19.79 18.50
C GLY A 565 -4.00 18.30 18.81
N GLU A 566 -4.61 17.47 17.95
CA GLU A 566 -4.65 16.02 18.12
C GLU A 566 -3.31 15.35 17.84
N THR A 567 -3.16 14.13 18.37
CA THR A 567 -2.01 13.30 18.05
C THR A 567 -2.25 12.47 16.80
N GLN A 568 -1.27 12.45 15.89
CA GLN A 568 -1.31 11.54 14.76
C GLN A 568 -1.09 10.10 15.26
N ASN A 569 -1.80 9.15 14.66
CA ASN A 569 -1.77 7.72 14.97
C ASN A 569 -1.30 6.88 13.78
N GLY A 570 -1.46 7.38 12.54
CA GLY A 570 -1.05 6.65 11.36
C GLY A 570 -0.98 7.53 10.11
N ILE A 571 -0.33 6.98 9.08
CA ILE A 571 -0.25 7.56 7.74
C ILE A 571 -0.28 6.40 6.73
N THR A 572 -1.04 6.54 5.66
CA THR A 572 -1.10 5.55 4.58
C THR A 572 -1.45 6.22 3.25
N GLN A 573 -1.16 5.56 2.14
CA GLN A 573 -1.50 6.02 0.81
C GLN A 573 -2.86 5.44 0.38
N LEU A 574 -3.70 6.26 -0.24
CA LEU A 574 -4.92 5.78 -0.88
C LEU A 574 -4.59 5.46 -2.34
N VAL A 575 -4.71 4.19 -2.70
CA VAL A 575 -4.51 3.75 -4.10
C VAL A 575 -5.79 4.08 -4.87
N ASN A 576 -5.70 5.03 -5.80
CA ASN A 576 -6.78 5.32 -6.74
C ASN A 576 -6.41 4.67 -8.08
N ILE A 577 -7.04 3.54 -8.41
CA ILE A 577 -6.76 2.78 -9.64
C ILE A 577 -7.73 3.21 -10.77
N SER A 578 -8.79 3.97 -10.44
CA SER A 578 -9.92 4.21 -11.36
C SER A 578 -10.08 5.63 -11.87
N SER A 579 -9.20 6.60 -11.54
CA SER A 579 -9.20 7.83 -12.34
C SER A 579 -8.75 7.45 -13.74
N SER A 580 -9.72 7.33 -14.64
CA SER A 580 -9.58 7.09 -16.06
C SER A 580 -8.27 7.66 -16.55
N ALA A 581 -7.50 6.85 -17.28
CA ALA A 581 -6.42 7.30 -18.13
C ALA A 581 -6.84 8.63 -18.75
N ASP A 582 -6.29 9.72 -18.21
CA ASP A 582 -6.45 11.04 -18.77
C ASP A 582 -5.94 10.88 -20.20
N LYS A 583 -6.87 10.94 -21.17
CA LYS A 583 -6.58 10.66 -22.58
C LYS A 583 -5.59 11.69 -23.17
N GLY A 584 -5.06 12.60 -22.35
CA GLY A 584 -3.95 13.50 -22.65
C GLY A 584 -2.81 13.46 -21.62
N GLY A 585 -1.95 12.45 -21.68
CA GLY A 585 -0.51 12.63 -21.44
C GLY A 585 0.06 12.35 -20.04
N ASN A 586 0.76 11.21 -19.91
CA ASN A 586 2.07 10.96 -19.28
C ASN A 586 2.49 11.62 -17.93
N LYS A 587 1.61 12.26 -17.16
CA LYS A 587 1.95 12.70 -15.79
C LYS A 587 1.50 11.66 -14.77
N PRO A 588 2.42 11.11 -13.95
CA PRO A 588 2.04 10.20 -12.89
C PRO A 588 1.15 10.95 -11.88
N LEU A 589 -0.08 10.46 -11.71
CA LEU A 589 -1.01 11.00 -10.72
C LEU A 589 -0.38 10.85 -9.33
N ILE A 590 -0.33 11.95 -8.58
CA ILE A 590 0.09 11.90 -7.18
C ILE A 590 -1.09 11.31 -6.39
N PRO A 591 -0.95 10.15 -5.72
CA PRO A 591 -2.02 9.56 -4.94
C PRO A 591 -2.31 10.37 -3.66
N ASP A 592 -3.57 10.28 -3.22
CA ASP A 592 -4.06 10.83 -1.97
C ASP A 592 -3.33 10.20 -0.77
N VAL A 593 -3.12 10.98 0.28
CA VAL A 593 -2.52 10.51 1.55
C VAL A 593 -3.56 10.57 2.65
N LEU A 594 -3.81 9.45 3.33
CA LEU A 594 -4.68 9.37 4.50
C LEU A 594 -3.83 9.45 5.77
N ILE A 595 -4.15 10.43 6.62
CA ILE A 595 -3.59 10.61 7.94
C ILE A 595 -4.67 10.29 8.96
N THR A 596 -4.32 9.45 9.93
CA THR A 596 -5.20 9.12 11.05
C THR A 596 -4.76 9.92 12.26
N ALA A 597 -5.66 10.71 12.83
CA ALA A 597 -5.48 11.37 14.12
C ALA A 597 -6.36 10.68 15.18
N GLU A 598 -6.61 11.33 16.32
CA GLU A 598 -7.35 10.70 17.41
C GLU A 598 -8.86 10.72 17.17
N HIS A 599 -9.43 11.82 16.67
CA HIS A 599 -10.88 11.94 16.42
C HIS A 599 -11.18 12.47 15.01
N GLN A 600 -10.22 12.39 14.09
CA GLN A 600 -10.42 12.77 12.70
C GLN A 600 -9.62 11.91 11.74
N LEU A 601 -10.18 11.71 10.55
CA LEU A 601 -9.48 11.20 9.39
C LEU A 601 -9.18 12.38 8.46
N ILE A 602 -7.93 12.52 8.06
CA ILE A 602 -7.47 13.61 7.20
C ILE A 602 -7.01 13.03 5.87
N ILE A 603 -7.63 13.45 4.77
CA ILE A 603 -7.21 13.10 3.42
C ILE A 603 -6.51 14.31 2.80
N LEU A 604 -5.29 14.11 2.34
CA LEU A 604 -4.52 15.08 1.58
C LEU A 604 -4.68 14.76 0.10
N THR A 605 -5.41 15.62 -0.62
CA THR A 605 -5.63 15.48 -2.05
C THR A 605 -4.75 16.47 -2.79
N PRO A 606 -3.88 16.04 -3.70
CA PRO A 606 -3.03 16.95 -4.46
C PRO A 606 -3.88 17.82 -5.37
N LYS A 607 -3.39 19.02 -5.67
CA LYS A 607 -4.07 19.89 -6.65
C LYS A 607 -4.04 19.17 -8.01
N PRO A 608 -5.18 19.00 -8.70
CA PRO A 608 -5.17 18.50 -10.07
C PRO A 608 -4.26 19.43 -10.87
N SER A 609 -3.29 18.87 -11.60
CA SER A 609 -2.50 19.68 -12.51
C SER A 609 -3.46 20.21 -13.55
N ALA A 610 -3.79 21.49 -13.47
CA ALA A 610 -4.55 22.14 -14.52
C ALA A 610 -3.88 21.78 -15.85
N PRO A 611 -4.63 21.38 -16.91
CA PRO A 611 -4.08 21.50 -18.24
C PRO A 611 -3.58 22.93 -18.31
N GLY A 612 -2.28 23.10 -18.56
CA GLY A 612 -1.72 24.44 -18.68
C GLY A 612 -2.60 25.20 -19.67
N PRO A 613 -2.90 26.49 -19.43
CA PRO A 613 -3.47 27.29 -20.50
C PRO A 613 -2.57 27.04 -21.70
N ALA A 614 -3.17 26.61 -22.82
CA ALA A 614 -2.48 26.34 -24.07
C ALA A 614 -1.32 27.32 -24.18
N GLU A 615 -0.09 26.79 -24.15
CA GLU A 615 1.12 27.60 -24.13
C GLU A 615 0.91 28.71 -25.14
N SER A 616 0.86 29.94 -24.64
CA SER A 616 0.64 31.11 -25.47
C SER A 616 1.62 31.01 -26.63
N GLU A 617 1.12 31.16 -27.86
CA GLU A 617 1.80 31.00 -29.16
C GLU A 617 3.23 31.59 -29.23
N SER A 618 3.60 32.44 -28.29
CA SER A 618 4.94 32.97 -28.02
C SER A 618 6.07 31.95 -27.81
N ALA A 619 5.82 30.76 -27.24
CA ALA A 619 6.91 29.78 -27.01
C ALA A 619 7.22 28.96 -28.28
N PHE A 620 6.17 28.54 -29.00
CA PHE A 620 6.31 27.88 -30.30
C PHE A 620 6.85 28.84 -31.37
N GLN A 621 6.46 30.12 -31.36
CA GLN A 621 7.04 31.11 -32.29
C GLN A 621 8.53 31.34 -32.06
N LYS A 622 9.02 31.28 -30.81
CA LYS A 622 10.44 31.50 -30.53
C LYS A 622 11.31 30.33 -31.00
N VAL A 623 10.86 29.09 -30.78
CA VAL A 623 11.55 27.87 -31.25
C VAL A 623 11.50 27.76 -32.78
N LEU A 624 10.38 28.13 -33.40
CA LEU A 624 10.25 28.11 -34.86
C LEU A 624 11.12 29.19 -35.52
N ASN A 625 11.18 30.40 -34.95
CA ASN A 625 11.99 31.49 -35.51
C ASN A 625 13.50 31.21 -35.36
N ASP A 626 13.96 30.67 -34.23
CA ASP A 626 15.37 30.29 -34.04
C ASP A 626 15.78 29.13 -34.98
N SER A 627 14.86 28.21 -35.29
CA SER A 627 15.08 27.13 -36.27
C SER A 627 15.13 27.64 -37.70
N VAL A 628 14.26 28.56 -38.09
CA VAL A 628 14.22 29.10 -39.46
C VAL A 628 15.46 29.95 -39.78
N GLU A 629 16.00 30.69 -38.81
CA GLU A 629 17.23 31.47 -38.99
C GLU A 629 18.46 30.56 -39.13
N GLY A 630 18.51 29.46 -38.37
CA GLY A 630 19.52 28.40 -38.51
C GLY A 630 19.44 27.69 -39.86
N ASP A 631 18.23 27.34 -40.30
CA ASP A 631 17.99 26.65 -41.58
C ASP A 631 18.31 27.56 -42.78
N GLN A 632 18.03 28.87 -42.71
CA GLN A 632 18.46 29.83 -43.73
C GLN A 632 19.98 30.00 -43.80
N PHE A 633 20.67 29.89 -42.66
CA PHE A 633 22.13 29.95 -42.62
C PHE A 633 22.77 28.68 -43.21
N MET A 634 22.21 27.49 -42.94
CA MET A 634 22.66 26.23 -43.55
C MET A 634 22.35 26.15 -45.04
N LEU A 635 21.24 26.74 -45.49
CA LEU A 635 20.91 26.89 -46.92
C LEU A 635 21.99 27.69 -47.66
N ARG A 636 22.47 28.81 -47.09
CA ARG A 636 23.53 29.65 -47.69
C ARG A 636 24.88 28.93 -47.79
N LYS A 637 25.10 27.90 -46.97
CA LYS A 637 26.31 27.07 -46.99
C LYS A 637 26.15 25.82 -47.86
N GLY A 638 24.95 25.52 -48.37
CA GLY A 638 24.66 24.29 -49.11
C GLY A 638 24.61 23.04 -48.24
N GLU A 639 24.46 23.18 -46.93
CA GLU A 639 24.50 22.09 -45.94
C GLU A 639 23.11 21.74 -45.40
N LEU A 640 22.05 22.27 -46.01
CA LEU A 640 20.68 22.04 -45.56
C LEU A 640 20.21 20.62 -45.94
N ASP A 641 19.63 19.91 -44.97
CA ASP A 641 19.03 18.60 -45.18
C ASP A 641 17.61 18.69 -45.79
N LEU A 642 17.07 17.56 -46.22
CA LEU A 642 15.74 17.50 -46.87
C LEU A 642 14.60 17.94 -45.92
N GLU A 643 14.77 17.72 -44.62
CA GLU A 643 13.79 18.10 -43.60
C GLU A 643 13.80 19.62 -43.33
N GLY A 644 14.99 20.23 -43.27
CA GLY A 644 15.15 21.68 -43.21
C GLY A 644 14.65 22.37 -44.48
N MET A 645 14.80 21.73 -45.64
CA MET A 645 14.29 22.25 -46.91
C MET A 645 12.75 22.30 -46.93
N ASP A 646 12.08 21.30 -46.37
CA ASP A 646 10.61 21.27 -46.21
C ASP A 646 10.11 22.36 -45.23
N ARG A 647 10.86 22.60 -44.14
CA ARG A 647 10.59 23.70 -43.20
C ARG A 647 10.70 25.08 -43.84
N VAL A 648 11.76 25.32 -44.63
CA VAL A 648 11.97 26.60 -45.35
C VAL A 648 10.88 26.83 -46.40
N LEU A 649 10.52 25.80 -47.17
CA LEU A 649 9.47 25.88 -48.20
C LEU A 649 8.08 26.10 -47.60
N SER A 650 7.79 25.43 -46.48
CA SER A 650 6.55 25.63 -45.71
C SER A 650 6.43 27.07 -45.18
N GLY A 651 7.55 27.68 -44.76
CA GLY A 651 7.61 29.09 -44.38
C GLY A 651 7.36 30.07 -45.54
N MET A 652 7.80 29.73 -46.75
CA MET A 652 7.54 30.53 -47.96
C MET A 652 6.07 30.43 -48.42
N ALA A 653 5.45 29.26 -48.28
CA ALA A 653 4.05 29.05 -48.64
C ALA A 653 3.07 29.87 -47.77
N GLY A 654 3.46 30.19 -46.53
CA GLY A 654 2.66 30.96 -45.57
C GLY A 654 2.66 32.49 -45.77
N THR A 655 3.51 33.04 -46.64
CA THR A 655 3.66 34.50 -46.78
C THR A 655 3.00 35.03 -48.06
N ARG A 656 1.68 34.96 -48.14
CA ARG A 656 0.91 35.85 -49.04
C ARG A 656 0.46 37.08 -48.25
N ARG A 657 1.31 38.10 -48.17
CA ARG A 657 0.85 39.47 -47.87
C ARG A 657 0.80 40.28 -49.17
N PRO A 658 -0.19 41.18 -49.33
CA PRO A 658 -0.41 41.90 -50.57
C PRO A 658 0.76 42.86 -50.83
N ILE A 659 1.19 42.90 -52.09
CA ILE A 659 2.10 43.90 -52.63
C ILE A 659 1.29 45.19 -52.77
N ASP A 660 1.40 46.10 -51.81
CA ASP A 660 1.00 47.49 -52.01
C ASP A 660 2.04 48.17 -52.92
N ALA A 661 1.67 48.24 -54.19
CA ALA A 661 2.34 49.04 -55.19
C ALA A 661 1.97 50.53 -55.03
N PHE A 662 2.93 51.39 -55.40
CA PHE A 662 2.81 52.84 -55.61
C PHE A 662 2.92 53.77 -54.40
N ARG A 663 4.17 54.15 -54.08
CA ARG A 663 4.49 55.59 -53.94
C ARG A 663 5.86 55.91 -54.52
N SER A 664 5.83 56.75 -55.54
CA SER A 664 6.97 57.26 -56.28
C SER A 664 7.89 58.16 -55.43
N PRO A 665 9.19 58.25 -55.76
CA PRO A 665 10.15 59.07 -55.03
C PRO A 665 10.07 60.54 -55.47
N GLN A 666 10.01 61.46 -54.50
CA GLN A 666 10.21 62.89 -54.77
C GLN A 666 11.68 63.14 -55.14
N LYS A 667 11.88 63.56 -56.41
CA LYS A 667 13.08 64.27 -56.87
C LYS A 667 13.25 65.56 -56.05
N LYS A 668 14.36 65.68 -55.31
CA LYS A 668 15.07 66.95 -55.14
C LYS A 668 16.19 66.97 -56.17
N GLY A 669 16.05 67.82 -57.17
CA GLY A 669 17.15 68.19 -58.06
C GLY A 669 18.17 69.04 -57.31
N ILE A 670 19.44 68.69 -57.50
CA ILE A 670 20.64 69.43 -57.11
C ILE A 670 20.96 70.41 -58.25
N PHE A 671 21.49 71.59 -57.92
CA PHE A 671 22.19 72.57 -58.76
C PHE A 671 22.11 72.47 -60.30
N SER A 672 21.68 73.61 -60.86
CA SER A 672 21.87 74.16 -62.23
C SER A 672 21.21 73.45 -63.42
#